data_AF-A0A3D4ZSE6-F1
#
_entry.id   AF-A0A3D4ZSE6-F1
#
_cell.length_a   1.000
_cell.length_b   1.000
_cell.length_c   1.000
_cell.angle_alpha   90.00
_cell.angle_beta   90.00
_cell.angle_gamma   90.00
#
_symmetry.space_group_name_H-M   'P 1'
#
loop_
_entity.id
_entity.type
_entity.pdbx_description
1 polymer ?
#
loop_
_entity_poly.entity_id
_entity_poly.type
_entity_poly.pdbx_seq_one_letter_code
_entity_poly.pdbx_strand_id
1 'polypeptide(L)'
;MDEIDRHRGRPAAPHASLLPTPKRLQQRHKHPDGLTLELDILAQPLLPIAVNGDAVALDHAVGDRCTGGQQQGRLVQAGHGSILRNTQRQVPGAHDIPRRGPVTLTRAENQNRPRFGDIAVRPQLHRRLAAGCMIDELEHRGRPGPKRRAVLLQICYRKALQRIGPPDRPIEERARFRQVFACSGYHIHVALRWVLSDYWAYAPIRQPADRALIRQPITRRWPARSCCSLSTANGACRGRRHLLESEGALTMEPTRDMHLPSTEGAPHRAGRAIIRIATVDDDATVRFAAQELERCLQAMTGATAVHVRTDAYAPQPETLWVGTAAALGGIELPRVDNPELDDAIAIAVEDRRGVIAGANPRAALIAVYRYLFELGCRWVRPGADGELIPQIDDPLTQDVRVSEAPSYRHRGLAIEGACSCEHVIDLIDWLPKVGMNTYFIEYFAGYIFYNNWYSQRHLPARRKDLMPEERANEFAECAIEQIKRRGLLFHRAGHGWTCIPLGITPDLWDEHIERDFGDMTQYLALYEGERKLYLGIPRRTNLCYSQPEVRRMVVEGIVDYARAHPEVDYLHFWLADGSNHYCECDECRKARPSDFYVMMLNELDEALTAEGSPNRIVFLIYLDLLWPPERETIANPDRFVMMFAPLHRSYYDPFDPAGMAEPMPEFVLNGLEFPRNQNLHQLAAWQRVFDGDSFIFDYRFMWGQYDDPGYMAIAATIAGDMPVMSQIGLNGMVSDQSQRVFLPSGLPMTLMGRMLWDSGLDYAAATDDYFAAAFGPEWRGCREYLECLSQGFEPQWLSTYQAGSAAPVPERVVERLGTLRTVIAAFRPVIERNLALPSRVQARSWEYLSFHADVCLLLSHALDAQLTSGADAAAPHWRQLERLVIERERDTNQVFDVFLFLLSIRRKYRIPEFTALEDM
;
A
#
# COMPACT_ATOMS: atom_id res chain seq x y z
N MET A 1 37.27 -55.16 -3.91
CA MET A 1 37.51 -56.60 -4.02
C MET A 1 36.23 -57.32 -3.58
N ASP A 2 35.44 -57.92 -4.46
CA ASP A 2 35.59 -58.06 -5.91
C ASP A 2 34.27 -57.81 -6.67
N GLU A 3 34.39 -57.80 -7.99
CA GLU A 3 33.53 -57.12 -8.97
C GLU A 3 32.42 -57.99 -9.60
N ILE A 4 31.30 -57.34 -10.03
CA ILE A 4 30.71 -57.31 -11.40
C ILE A 4 30.31 -58.67 -12.05
N ASP A 5 29.13 -58.94 -12.65
CA ASP A 5 28.25 -58.10 -13.49
C ASP A 5 26.78 -58.61 -13.63
N ARG A 6 25.94 -57.70 -14.17
CA ARG A 6 24.74 -57.81 -15.05
C ARG A 6 24.30 -59.21 -15.58
N HIS A 7 22.99 -59.49 -15.83
CA HIS A 7 22.04 -58.63 -16.58
C HIS A 7 20.53 -58.98 -16.41
N ARG A 8 19.69 -57.92 -16.31
CA ARG A 8 18.33 -57.70 -16.89
C ARG A 8 17.17 -58.72 -16.69
N GLY A 9 16.13 -58.26 -15.98
CA GLY A 9 14.73 -58.74 -16.11
C GLY A 9 13.74 -58.06 -15.15
N ARG A 10 12.86 -57.16 -15.63
CA ARG A 10 11.69 -56.63 -14.90
C ARG A 10 10.45 -57.52 -15.17
N PRO A 11 9.33 -57.42 -14.41
CA PRO A 11 9.11 -56.86 -13.07
C PRO A 11 8.50 -57.89 -12.09
N ALA A 12 8.46 -57.57 -10.78
CA ALA A 12 7.76 -58.38 -9.77
C ALA A 12 6.44 -57.73 -9.31
N ALA A 13 5.43 -58.56 -9.08
CA ALA A 13 4.14 -58.25 -8.47
C ALA A 13 3.74 -59.46 -7.56
N PRO A 14 2.58 -59.48 -6.86
CA PRO A 14 2.59 -59.21 -5.42
C PRO A 14 2.01 -60.33 -4.54
N HIS A 15 2.26 -60.27 -3.23
CA HIS A 15 1.52 -61.01 -2.20
C HIS A 15 1.32 -60.08 -0.99
N ALA A 16 0.08 -59.68 -0.63
CA ALA A 16 -1.00 -60.43 0.04
C ALA A 16 -0.92 -60.23 1.56
N SER A 17 -1.85 -59.52 2.20
CA SER A 17 -3.07 -60.06 2.87
C SER A 17 -3.60 -58.95 3.82
N LEU A 18 -4.85 -58.85 4.30
CA LEU A 18 -6.09 -59.63 4.22
C LEU A 18 -7.27 -58.66 4.50
N LEU A 19 -8.42 -58.82 3.84
CA LEU A 19 -9.68 -58.11 4.15
C LEU A 19 -10.84 -59.13 4.26
N PRO A 20 -11.78 -58.98 5.21
CA PRO A 20 -13.03 -59.75 5.20
C PRO A 20 -14.08 -59.12 4.27
N THR A 21 -14.81 -59.98 3.55
CA THR A 21 -15.79 -59.61 2.52
C THR A 21 -17.23 -59.55 3.07
N PRO A 22 -18.09 -58.60 2.65
CA PRO A 22 -19.53 -58.72 2.87
C PRO A 22 -20.20 -59.60 1.80
N LYS A 23 -21.25 -60.34 2.17
CA LYS A 23 -22.07 -61.15 1.26
C LYS A 23 -23.57 -60.95 1.51
N ARG A 24 -24.28 -60.58 0.43
CA ARG A 24 -25.74 -60.81 0.22
C ARG A 24 -26.67 -59.99 1.16
N LEU A 25 -27.96 -59.75 0.87
CA LEU A 25 -28.90 -60.30 -0.13
C LEU A 25 -29.95 -59.21 -0.52
N GLN A 26 -30.62 -59.36 -1.67
CA GLN A 26 -31.80 -58.53 -2.03
C GLN A 26 -33.07 -59.00 -1.30
N GLN A 27 -33.99 -58.08 -0.91
CA GLN A 27 -35.44 -58.14 -1.23
C GLN A 27 -36.32 -57.00 -0.66
N ARG A 28 -37.10 -56.39 -1.57
CA ARG A 28 -38.53 -55.92 -1.52
C ARG A 28 -39.09 -55.00 -0.40
N HIS A 29 -39.89 -54.03 -0.88
CA HIS A 29 -40.75 -53.03 -0.21
C HIS A 29 -41.60 -53.46 1.01
N LYS A 30 -41.81 -52.52 1.96
CA LYS A 30 -43.11 -51.83 2.23
C LYS A 30 -43.02 -50.72 3.31
N HIS A 31 -43.86 -49.70 3.18
CA HIS A 31 -44.31 -48.71 4.19
C HIS A 31 -45.64 -49.21 4.85
N PRO A 32 -46.25 -48.56 5.87
CA PRO A 32 -45.82 -47.46 6.77
C PRO A 32 -46.22 -47.67 8.27
N ASP A 33 -46.16 -46.59 9.07
CA ASP A 33 -46.91 -46.27 10.32
C ASP A 33 -46.67 -47.04 11.65
N GLY A 34 -46.76 -46.30 12.78
CA GLY A 34 -46.97 -46.85 14.13
C GLY A 34 -46.21 -46.14 15.27
N LEU A 35 -46.95 -45.58 16.24
CA LEU A 35 -46.46 -44.82 17.41
C LEU A 35 -46.48 -45.64 18.73
N THR A 36 -45.95 -45.06 19.82
CA THR A 36 -46.13 -45.39 21.26
C THR A 36 -45.60 -46.74 21.81
N LEU A 37 -45.21 -46.89 23.10
CA LEU A 37 -44.51 -46.03 24.11
C LEU A 37 -44.13 -46.95 25.31
N GLU A 38 -43.44 -46.41 26.32
CA GLU A 38 -43.07 -47.00 27.64
C GLU A 38 -41.78 -47.85 27.71
N LEU A 39 -41.02 -47.92 28.82
CA LEU A 39 -40.59 -46.99 29.89
C LEU A 39 -39.83 -47.84 30.94
N ASP A 40 -38.63 -47.43 31.35
CA ASP A 40 -37.96 -47.69 32.66
C ASP A 40 -36.50 -47.21 32.53
N ILE A 41 -36.13 -45.99 32.94
CA ILE A 41 -35.91 -45.45 34.30
C ILE A 41 -34.67 -46.03 35.01
N LEU A 42 -33.63 -45.19 35.10
CA LEU A 42 -32.68 -44.95 36.20
C LEU A 42 -31.52 -44.08 35.64
N ALA A 43 -31.71 -42.77 35.47
CA ALA A 43 -31.34 -41.72 36.44
C ALA A 43 -29.82 -41.72 36.75
N GLN A 44 -28.94 -40.77 36.34
CA GLN A 44 -28.93 -39.29 36.22
C GLN A 44 -27.74 -38.75 37.07
N PRO A 45 -27.27 -37.49 36.94
CA PRO A 45 -27.50 -36.50 35.89
C PRO A 45 -26.24 -35.75 35.37
N LEU A 46 -26.42 -35.09 34.22
CA LEU A 46 -25.65 -33.90 33.80
C LEU A 46 -26.19 -32.64 34.52
N LEU A 47 -25.35 -31.61 34.69
CA LEU A 47 -25.77 -30.29 35.21
C LEU A 47 -25.46 -29.18 34.20
N PRO A 48 -26.49 -28.55 33.59
CA PRO A 48 -26.40 -27.26 32.92
C PRO A 48 -27.02 -26.13 33.76
N ILE A 49 -26.43 -24.93 33.72
CA ILE A 49 -26.95 -23.69 34.36
C ILE A 49 -26.47 -22.50 33.51
N ALA A 50 -27.25 -21.45 33.21
CA ALA A 50 -28.70 -21.31 33.10
C ALA A 50 -29.00 -20.05 32.27
N VAL A 51 -30.08 -20.05 31.49
CA VAL A 51 -30.70 -18.82 30.96
C VAL A 51 -31.90 -18.53 31.85
N ASN A 52 -31.95 -17.34 32.44
CA ASN A 52 -33.16 -16.81 33.06
C ASN A 52 -33.51 -15.48 32.40
N GLY A 53 -34.61 -15.49 31.65
CA GLY A 53 -35.44 -14.30 31.48
C GLY A 53 -36.83 -14.66 32.01
N ASP A 54 -37.47 -13.73 32.70
CA ASP A 54 -38.91 -13.75 32.87
C ASP A 54 -39.43 -12.32 32.88
N ALA A 55 -40.58 -12.12 32.24
CA ALA A 55 -41.11 -10.81 31.87
C ALA A 55 -42.25 -10.35 32.77
N VAL A 56 -42.40 -9.04 32.94
CA VAL A 56 -43.73 -8.39 33.11
C VAL A 56 -43.73 -7.08 32.30
N ALA A 57 -44.90 -6.74 31.75
CA ALA A 57 -45.11 -5.69 30.77
C ALA A 57 -45.59 -4.34 31.35
N LEU A 58 -45.78 -3.39 30.42
CA LEU A 58 -46.71 -2.26 30.45
C LEU A 58 -46.31 -0.93 31.13
N ASP A 59 -46.31 0.09 30.26
CA ASP A 59 -47.06 1.36 30.34
C ASP A 59 -46.34 2.70 30.58
N HIS A 60 -47.02 3.74 30.08
CA HIS A 60 -46.60 5.15 30.02
C HIS A 60 -46.34 5.79 31.40
N ALA A 61 -45.35 6.70 31.49
CA ALA A 61 -45.60 8.15 31.70
C ALA A 61 -44.33 9.01 31.95
N VAL A 62 -44.30 10.17 31.26
CA VAL A 62 -43.96 11.53 31.76
C VAL A 62 -43.27 11.68 33.13
N GLY A 63 -42.17 12.45 33.21
CA GLY A 63 -41.69 12.93 34.52
C GLY A 63 -40.34 13.66 34.60
N ASP A 64 -40.28 14.89 34.09
CA ASP A 64 -39.51 16.04 34.62
C ASP A 64 -38.38 15.87 35.69
N ARG A 65 -37.21 16.41 35.33
CA ARG A 65 -36.37 17.37 36.09
C ARG A 65 -35.47 16.97 37.28
N CYS A 66 -34.30 17.62 37.23
CA CYS A 66 -33.59 18.34 38.32
C CYS A 66 -32.48 17.65 39.15
N THR A 67 -31.26 18.08 38.82
CA THR A 67 -30.23 18.65 39.74
C THR A 67 -29.61 17.80 40.85
N GLY A 68 -28.26 17.76 40.85
CA GLY A 68 -27.51 18.24 42.01
C GLY A 68 -26.44 17.34 42.62
N GLY A 69 -25.18 17.59 42.27
CA GLY A 69 -24.20 18.04 43.27
C GLY A 69 -23.34 17.01 44.04
N GLN A 70 -22.03 17.32 44.03
CA GLN A 70 -21.04 17.11 45.12
C GLN A 70 -20.39 15.73 45.36
N GLN A 71 -19.15 15.66 44.84
CA GLN A 71 -17.87 15.62 45.58
C GLN A 71 -17.42 14.42 46.46
N GLN A 72 -16.12 14.13 46.24
CA GLN A 72 -15.09 13.60 47.16
C GLN A 72 -15.08 12.09 47.51
N GLY A 73 -13.88 11.49 47.38
CA GLY A 73 -13.58 10.15 47.87
C GLY A 73 -12.32 9.51 47.27
N ARG A 74 -11.12 10.03 47.55
CA ARG A 74 -9.87 9.30 47.25
C ARG A 74 -9.77 8.05 48.14
N LEU A 75 -9.33 6.92 47.58
CA LEU A 75 -8.65 5.90 48.37
C LEU A 75 -7.58 5.20 47.51
N VAL A 76 -6.33 5.31 47.98
CA VAL A 76 -5.15 4.65 47.42
C VAL A 76 -4.90 3.39 48.25
N GLN A 77 -4.62 2.26 47.59
CA GLN A 77 -3.91 1.15 48.22
C GLN A 77 -2.66 0.81 47.42
N ALA A 78 -1.55 0.63 48.13
CA ALA A 78 -0.26 0.22 47.60
C ALA A 78 0.05 -1.20 48.08
N GLY A 79 0.69 -2.00 47.22
CA GLY A 79 1.35 -3.26 47.57
C GLY A 79 2.84 -3.16 47.28
N HIS A 80 3.69 -3.62 48.21
CA HIS A 80 5.16 -3.54 48.12
C HIS A 80 5.78 -4.95 48.17
N GLY A 81 6.99 -5.10 47.61
CA GLY A 81 7.84 -6.30 47.77
C GLY A 81 8.95 -6.41 46.72
N SER A 82 9.98 -5.55 46.73
CA SER A 82 11.30 -5.79 47.38
C SER A 82 12.13 -6.94 46.74
N ILE A 83 13.05 -6.64 45.82
CA ILE A 83 14.49 -6.28 46.04
C ILE A 83 15.38 -7.46 46.47
N LEU A 84 16.41 -7.72 45.64
CA LEU A 84 17.74 -8.16 46.08
C LEU A 84 18.80 -7.27 45.40
N ARG A 85 19.79 -6.80 46.17
CA ARG A 85 20.98 -6.09 45.70
C ARG A 85 22.22 -6.95 45.93
N ASN A 86 23.26 -6.77 45.13
CA ASN A 86 24.62 -7.01 45.59
C ASN A 86 25.60 -5.98 44.99
N THR A 87 26.75 -5.78 45.63
CA THR A 87 27.50 -4.50 45.58
C THR A 87 28.99 -4.59 45.20
N GLN A 88 29.47 -3.53 44.52
CA GLN A 88 30.85 -2.97 44.50
C GLN A 88 32.02 -3.74 43.84
N ARG A 89 32.74 -3.06 42.92
CA ARG A 89 34.13 -2.54 43.14
C ARG A 89 34.67 -1.64 42.00
N GLN A 90 35.89 -1.10 42.16
CA GLN A 90 36.44 0.13 41.53
C GLN A 90 38.01 0.20 41.71
N VAL A 91 38.85 1.08 41.12
CA VAL A 91 38.63 2.26 40.24
C VAL A 91 39.51 2.36 38.94
N PRO A 92 40.84 2.66 38.92
CA PRO A 92 41.29 3.75 38.01
C PRO A 92 42.51 3.56 37.07
N GLY A 93 42.63 4.48 36.08
CA GLY A 93 43.86 4.92 35.39
C GLY A 93 43.80 4.81 33.84
N ALA A 94 43.76 5.84 32.98
CA ALA A 94 44.38 7.20 32.86
C ALA A 94 45.70 7.25 32.03
N HIS A 95 45.68 7.84 30.83
CA HIS A 95 46.55 8.97 30.36
C HIS A 95 46.70 9.13 28.81
N ASP A 96 46.29 10.31 28.35
CA ASP A 96 46.95 11.27 27.42
C ASP A 96 47.18 11.11 25.89
N ILE A 97 47.16 12.32 25.30
CA ILE A 97 47.13 12.81 23.91
C ILE A 97 48.55 13.37 23.57
N PRO A 98 49.12 13.34 22.32
CA PRO A 98 48.92 14.48 21.40
C PRO A 98 49.10 14.33 19.86
N ARG A 99 48.16 14.98 19.15
CA ARG A 99 48.25 15.82 17.92
C ARG A 99 49.58 15.95 17.15
N ARG A 100 49.48 15.99 15.80
CA ARG A 100 50.11 17.02 14.92
C ARG A 100 49.43 17.10 13.54
N GLY A 101 49.60 18.23 12.84
CA GLY A 101 48.89 18.60 11.61
C GLY A 101 49.78 18.85 10.36
N PRO A 102 49.46 19.81 9.46
CA PRO A 102 49.37 19.54 8.01
C PRO A 102 50.35 20.31 7.09
N VAL A 103 50.51 19.88 5.82
CA VAL A 103 51.27 20.57 4.73
C VAL A 103 50.60 20.33 3.33
N THR A 104 51.05 21.02 2.28
CA THR A 104 50.24 21.55 1.16
C THR A 104 50.96 21.51 -0.24
N LEU A 105 50.22 21.76 -1.34
CA LEU A 105 50.58 22.47 -2.62
C LEU A 105 51.00 21.77 -3.96
N THR A 106 50.30 22.22 -5.04
CA THR A 106 50.72 22.61 -6.44
C THR A 106 51.13 21.66 -7.59
N ARG A 107 50.24 21.54 -8.60
CA ARG A 107 50.19 22.18 -9.96
C ARG A 107 51.38 22.12 -10.97
N ALA A 108 51.07 21.74 -12.22
CA ALA A 108 51.86 21.91 -13.47
C ALA A 108 50.94 22.13 -14.72
N GLU A 109 51.48 22.49 -15.92
CA GLU A 109 50.69 22.88 -17.12
C GLU A 109 51.49 22.72 -18.47
N ASN A 110 50.83 22.86 -19.66
CA ASN A 110 51.32 22.97 -21.09
C ASN A 110 51.27 21.70 -22.02
N GLN A 111 51.12 21.75 -23.39
CA GLN A 111 50.81 22.81 -24.39
C GLN A 111 50.42 22.29 -25.82
N ASN A 112 49.93 23.22 -26.67
CA ASN A 112 50.05 23.35 -28.15
C ASN A 112 48.93 23.02 -29.17
N ARG A 113 48.88 23.88 -30.22
CA ARG A 113 48.00 23.98 -31.41
C ARG A 113 48.87 24.14 -32.69
N PRO A 114 48.32 23.99 -33.93
CA PRO A 114 48.11 25.21 -34.74
C PRO A 114 46.71 25.46 -35.38
N ARG A 115 46.59 25.56 -36.73
CA ARG A 115 45.74 26.59 -37.41
C ARG A 115 45.32 26.33 -38.89
N PHE A 116 44.41 27.20 -39.38
CA PHE A 116 44.02 27.56 -40.78
C PHE A 116 43.14 26.54 -41.56
N GLY A 117 42.22 26.90 -42.48
CA GLY A 117 41.72 28.20 -43.02
C GLY A 117 41.16 28.01 -44.46
N ASP A 118 40.39 28.89 -45.14
CA ASP A 118 39.57 30.07 -44.78
C ASP A 118 38.70 30.51 -46.02
N ILE A 119 37.93 31.63 -45.98
CA ILE A 119 37.27 32.37 -47.11
C ILE A 119 36.06 31.65 -47.80
N ALA A 120 34.81 32.14 -47.99
CA ALA A 120 34.08 33.42 -48.03
C ALA A 120 33.78 34.01 -49.45
N VAL A 121 32.48 34.15 -49.85
CA VAL A 121 31.93 35.11 -50.88
C VAL A 121 30.40 35.35 -50.65
N ARG A 122 29.92 36.59 -50.90
CA ARG A 122 28.51 37.10 -51.04
C ARG A 122 28.41 37.82 -52.45
N PRO A 123 27.29 38.40 -53.00
CA PRO A 123 26.04 38.88 -52.36
C PRO A 123 24.71 38.89 -53.21
N GLN A 124 23.69 39.59 -52.67
CA GLN A 124 22.61 40.41 -53.31
C GLN A 124 21.22 39.86 -53.78
N LEU A 125 20.20 40.39 -53.09
CA LEU A 125 18.91 40.99 -53.55
C LEU A 125 18.02 40.34 -54.64
N HIS A 126 16.75 40.02 -54.29
CA HIS A 126 15.57 40.86 -54.63
C HIS A 126 14.26 40.40 -53.94
N ARG A 127 13.28 41.31 -53.84
CA ARG A 127 11.92 41.07 -53.29
C ARG A 127 10.96 40.51 -54.36
N ARG A 128 10.05 39.59 -53.97
CA ARG A 128 8.59 39.74 -54.20
C ARG A 128 7.76 38.73 -53.42
N LEU A 129 6.55 39.15 -53.05
CA LEU A 129 5.48 38.35 -52.43
C LEU A 129 4.63 37.68 -53.52
N ALA A 130 4.16 36.47 -53.26
CA ALA A 130 2.86 35.94 -53.70
C ALA A 130 2.52 34.71 -52.85
N ALA A 131 1.25 34.54 -52.49
CA ALA A 131 0.76 33.42 -51.70
C ALA A 131 0.18 32.30 -52.59
N GLY A 132 -0.07 31.13 -51.99
CA GLY A 132 -1.12 30.20 -52.41
C GLY A 132 -1.17 29.74 -53.87
N CYS A 133 -0.25 28.85 -54.27
CA CYS A 133 -0.53 27.78 -55.23
C CYS A 133 0.64 26.77 -55.25
N MET A 134 0.51 25.61 -54.59
CA MET A 134 1.40 24.45 -54.79
C MET A 134 0.91 23.12 -54.17
N ILE A 135 -0.37 23.00 -53.82
CA ILE A 135 -0.98 21.72 -53.39
C ILE A 135 -1.87 21.20 -54.53
N ASP A 136 -2.69 22.05 -55.12
CA ASP A 136 -3.63 21.70 -56.21
C ASP A 136 -2.91 21.23 -57.49
N GLU A 137 -1.68 21.68 -57.75
CA GLU A 137 -0.91 21.28 -58.93
C GLU A 137 -0.38 19.82 -58.87
N LEU A 138 -0.51 19.14 -57.72
CA LEU A 138 -0.18 17.71 -57.56
C LEU A 138 -1.36 16.75 -57.79
N GLU A 139 -2.58 17.26 -57.98
CA GLU A 139 -3.76 16.42 -58.26
C GLU A 139 -4.08 16.26 -59.75
N HIS A 140 -3.36 16.93 -60.65
CA HIS A 140 -3.63 16.89 -62.10
C HIS A 140 -2.53 16.29 -62.98
N ARG A 141 -1.48 15.72 -62.40
CA ARG A 141 -0.53 14.82 -63.11
C ARG A 141 -0.20 13.62 -62.23
N GLY A 142 -0.34 12.41 -62.79
CA GLY A 142 -0.45 11.14 -62.06
C GLY A 142 0.55 10.93 -60.91
N ARG A 143 0.06 10.33 -59.82
CA ARG A 143 0.74 10.15 -58.53
C ARG A 143 2.23 9.79 -58.68
N PRO A 144 3.18 10.66 -58.29
CA PRO A 144 4.60 10.30 -58.31
C PRO A 144 4.91 9.25 -57.24
N GLY A 145 5.64 8.20 -57.62
CA GLY A 145 5.95 7.06 -56.75
C GLY A 145 6.72 7.41 -55.47
N PRO A 146 6.73 6.51 -54.46
CA PRO A 146 7.12 6.83 -53.07
C PRO A 146 8.47 7.52 -52.93
N LYS A 147 9.48 7.09 -53.70
CA LYS A 147 10.83 7.64 -53.67
C LYS A 147 10.88 9.14 -54.06
N ARG A 148 10.02 9.62 -54.96
CA ARG A 148 9.97 11.06 -55.32
C ARG A 148 9.29 11.91 -54.24
N ARG A 149 8.26 11.38 -53.56
CA ARG A 149 7.59 12.07 -52.44
C ARG A 149 8.54 12.28 -51.24
N ALA A 150 9.32 11.27 -50.88
CA ALA A 150 10.30 11.37 -49.80
C ALA A 150 11.36 12.46 -50.06
N VAL A 151 11.90 12.54 -51.27
CA VAL A 151 12.89 13.56 -51.67
C VAL A 151 12.29 14.98 -51.61
N LEU A 152 11.06 15.18 -52.09
CA LEU A 152 10.37 16.46 -52.02
C LEU A 152 10.13 16.93 -50.58
N LEU A 153 9.65 16.03 -49.69
CA LEU A 153 9.47 16.31 -48.27
C LEU A 153 10.79 16.68 -47.58
N GLN A 154 11.89 15.99 -47.90
CA GLN A 154 13.20 16.26 -47.32
C GLN A 154 13.79 17.62 -47.78
N ILE A 155 13.50 18.04 -49.01
CA ILE A 155 13.85 19.39 -49.53
C ILE A 155 13.02 20.46 -48.82
N CYS A 156 11.72 20.25 -48.61
CA CYS A 156 10.86 21.17 -47.87
C CYS A 156 11.31 21.32 -46.41
N TYR A 157 11.65 20.22 -45.73
CA TYR A 157 12.16 20.22 -44.36
C TYR A 157 13.47 21.01 -44.21
N ARG A 158 14.44 20.81 -45.13
CA ARG A 158 15.69 21.61 -45.14
C ARG A 158 15.44 23.09 -45.39
N LYS A 159 14.50 23.46 -46.28
CA LYS A 159 14.12 24.87 -46.52
C LYS A 159 13.38 25.50 -45.33
N ALA A 160 12.64 24.71 -44.54
CA ALA A 160 12.01 25.19 -43.32
C ALA A 160 13.06 25.51 -42.23
N LEU A 161 14.03 24.61 -42.01
CA LEU A 161 15.12 24.81 -41.05
C LEU A 161 16.00 26.03 -41.40
N GLN A 162 16.28 26.27 -42.69
CA GLN A 162 17.06 27.44 -43.14
C GLN A 162 16.36 28.80 -42.92
N ARG A 163 15.08 28.83 -42.53
CA ARG A 163 14.36 30.08 -42.20
C ARG A 163 14.38 30.44 -40.72
N ILE A 164 14.94 29.58 -39.86
CA ILE A 164 15.07 29.82 -38.42
C ILE A 164 16.43 30.48 -38.18
N GLY A 165 16.44 31.79 -37.93
CA GLY A 165 17.66 32.56 -37.67
C GLY A 165 18.28 32.30 -36.29
N PRO A 166 19.52 32.78 -36.03
CA PRO A 166 20.26 32.56 -34.79
C PRO A 166 19.63 33.24 -33.55
N PRO A 167 19.98 32.81 -32.33
CA PRO A 167 19.05 32.76 -31.20
C PRO A 167 18.96 34.01 -30.29
N ASP A 168 19.19 35.21 -30.81
CA ASP A 168 19.18 36.47 -30.02
C ASP A 168 17.99 37.37 -30.35
N ARG A 169 16.79 36.97 -29.90
CA ARG A 169 15.61 37.85 -29.81
C ARG A 169 14.87 37.75 -28.46
N PRO A 170 14.20 38.83 -28.02
CA PRO A 170 13.50 38.90 -26.73
C PRO A 170 12.41 37.84 -26.56
N ILE A 171 12.05 37.58 -25.31
CA ILE A 171 11.18 36.48 -24.88
C ILE A 171 9.76 36.53 -25.47
N GLU A 172 9.21 37.73 -25.68
CA GLU A 172 7.81 37.92 -26.05
C GLU A 172 7.47 37.48 -27.49
N GLU A 173 8.41 37.55 -28.43
CA GLU A 173 8.21 36.99 -29.79
C GLU A 173 8.25 35.45 -29.81
N ARG A 174 8.89 34.80 -28.82
CA ARG A 174 8.99 33.33 -28.77
C ARG A 174 7.65 32.66 -28.43
N ALA A 175 6.77 33.36 -27.71
CA ALA A 175 5.44 32.86 -27.35
C ALA A 175 4.55 32.64 -28.58
N ARG A 176 4.52 33.59 -29.53
CA ARG A 176 3.74 33.47 -30.77
C ARG A 176 4.27 32.38 -31.71
N PHE A 177 5.58 32.11 -31.70
CA PHE A 177 6.18 31.08 -32.57
C PHE A 177 5.85 29.63 -32.13
N ARG A 178 5.64 29.38 -30.83
CA ARG A 178 5.23 28.04 -30.34
C ARG A 178 3.84 27.63 -30.81
N GLN A 179 2.93 28.58 -31.02
CA GLN A 179 1.54 28.31 -31.38
C GLN A 179 1.37 27.87 -32.84
N VAL A 180 2.23 28.34 -33.75
CA VAL A 180 2.17 27.98 -35.19
C VAL A 180 2.79 26.60 -35.47
N PHE A 181 3.82 26.19 -34.71
CA PHE A 181 4.48 24.89 -34.92
C PHE A 181 3.72 23.68 -34.34
N ALA A 182 2.87 23.89 -33.33
CA ALA A 182 2.08 22.83 -32.71
C ALA A 182 1.15 22.11 -33.71
N CYS A 183 0.50 22.86 -34.62
CA CYS A 183 -0.38 22.28 -35.62
C CYS A 183 0.37 21.63 -36.81
N SER A 184 1.53 22.19 -37.22
CA SER A 184 2.26 21.70 -38.40
C SER A 184 3.15 20.49 -38.13
N GLY A 185 3.69 20.33 -36.91
CA GLY A 185 4.57 19.22 -36.57
C GLY A 185 3.87 17.86 -36.53
N TYR A 186 2.62 17.84 -36.06
CA TYR A 186 1.84 16.61 -35.86
C TYR A 186 1.61 15.85 -37.18
N HIS A 187 1.21 16.54 -38.24
CA HIS A 187 0.94 15.93 -39.55
C HIS A 187 2.18 15.36 -40.23
N ILE A 188 3.38 15.94 -40.02
CA ILE A 188 4.63 15.43 -40.58
C ILE A 188 5.07 14.14 -39.87
N HIS A 189 4.86 14.04 -38.55
CA HIS A 189 5.21 12.85 -37.78
C HIS A 189 4.30 11.66 -38.09
N VAL A 190 2.98 11.89 -38.24
CA VAL A 190 2.03 10.85 -38.66
C VAL A 190 2.36 10.31 -40.05
N ALA A 191 2.69 11.18 -41.01
CA ALA A 191 3.07 10.77 -42.37
C ALA A 191 4.37 9.95 -42.41
N LEU A 192 5.35 10.27 -41.57
CA LEU A 192 6.58 9.48 -41.43
C LEU A 192 6.33 8.09 -40.82
N ARG A 193 5.43 7.99 -39.83
CA ARG A 193 5.08 6.72 -39.18
C ARG A 193 4.41 5.74 -40.14
N TRP A 194 3.51 6.25 -41.00
CA TRP A 194 2.81 5.45 -42.04
C TRP A 194 3.74 4.96 -43.16
N VAL A 195 4.67 5.80 -43.63
CA VAL A 195 5.61 5.39 -44.70
C VAL A 195 6.65 4.38 -44.21
N LEU A 196 6.94 4.34 -42.91
CA LEU A 196 7.89 3.41 -42.31
C LEU A 196 7.25 2.07 -41.91
N SER A 197 5.96 1.99 -41.59
CA SER A 197 5.27 0.72 -41.32
C SER A 197 5.19 -0.17 -42.55
N ASP A 198 4.86 0.39 -43.72
CA ASP A 198 4.72 -0.36 -44.97
C ASP A 198 6.05 -0.94 -45.48
N TYR A 199 7.19 -0.38 -45.05
CA TYR A 199 8.52 -0.80 -45.52
C TYR A 199 9.08 -2.04 -44.80
N TRP A 200 8.49 -2.43 -43.67
CA TRP A 200 8.94 -3.58 -42.86
C TRP A 200 8.10 -4.87 -43.06
N ALA A 201 6.97 -4.79 -43.76
CA ALA A 201 6.06 -5.93 -43.95
C ALA A 201 6.54 -6.97 -44.97
N TYR A 202 7.52 -6.66 -45.84
CA TYR A 202 7.96 -7.56 -46.93
C TYR A 202 9.48 -7.49 -47.22
N ALA A 203 10.31 -8.14 -46.38
CA ALA A 203 11.68 -8.51 -46.74
C ALA A 203 12.23 -9.68 -45.86
N PRO A 204 12.55 -10.85 -46.44
CA PRO A 204 13.19 -11.95 -45.71
C PRO A 204 14.70 -12.01 -46.03
N ILE A 205 15.59 -11.71 -45.07
CA ILE A 205 17.05 -11.87 -45.25
C ILE A 205 17.71 -12.58 -44.05
N ARG A 206 18.71 -13.41 -44.38
CA ARG A 206 19.42 -14.36 -43.51
C ARG A 206 20.74 -13.78 -42.97
N GLN A 207 21.06 -14.16 -41.73
CA GLN A 207 22.42 -14.31 -41.14
C GLN A 207 23.36 -13.09 -41.04
N PRO A 208 24.40 -13.16 -40.16
CA PRO A 208 24.98 -11.96 -39.56
C PRO A 208 26.36 -11.55 -40.09
N ALA A 209 26.57 -10.25 -40.22
CA ALA A 209 27.88 -9.60 -40.27
C ALA A 209 27.79 -8.18 -39.67
N ASP A 210 28.95 -7.59 -39.33
CA ASP A 210 29.15 -6.18 -38.99
C ASP A 210 28.60 -5.67 -37.63
N ARG A 211 29.05 -6.33 -36.55
CA ARG A 211 29.29 -5.64 -35.26
C ARG A 211 30.53 -4.74 -35.38
N ALA A 212 30.37 -3.43 -35.60
CA ALA A 212 31.31 -2.40 -35.12
C ALA A 212 30.86 -0.96 -35.43
N LEU A 213 30.22 -0.28 -34.47
CA LEU A 213 30.34 1.18 -34.26
C LEU A 213 29.60 1.60 -32.97
N ILE A 214 30.01 2.72 -32.38
CA ILE A 214 29.48 3.32 -31.13
C ILE A 214 29.86 2.58 -29.83
N ARG A 215 31.13 2.74 -29.45
CA ARG A 215 31.55 2.91 -28.03
C ARG A 215 32.42 4.15 -27.94
N GLN A 216 31.95 5.21 -27.26
CA GLN A 216 32.75 6.11 -26.40
C GLN A 216 31.79 7.05 -25.62
N PRO A 217 32.11 7.43 -24.37
CA PRO A 217 31.18 8.15 -23.48
C PRO A 217 31.31 9.68 -23.59
N ILE A 218 30.24 10.41 -23.26
CA ILE A 218 30.29 11.88 -23.06
C ILE A 218 30.05 12.20 -21.60
N THR A 219 31.12 12.52 -20.88
CA THR A 219 31.09 13.13 -19.55
C THR A 219 30.97 14.65 -19.67
N ARG A 220 29.93 15.27 -19.10
CA ARG A 220 29.94 16.71 -18.76
C ARG A 220 29.14 17.03 -17.49
N ARG A 221 29.87 17.45 -16.45
CA ARG A 221 29.33 18.15 -15.27
C ARG A 221 28.63 19.46 -15.67
N TRP A 222 27.60 19.84 -14.92
CA TRP A 222 27.10 21.23 -14.85
C TRP A 222 27.39 21.81 -13.46
N PRO A 223 27.67 23.12 -13.33
CA PRO A 223 28.07 23.73 -12.05
C PRO A 223 26.87 24.28 -11.25
N ALA A 224 27.00 24.27 -9.92
CA ALA A 224 26.05 24.89 -9.01
C ALA A 224 26.20 26.42 -8.94
N ARG A 225 25.07 27.16 -8.85
CA ARG A 225 25.00 28.51 -8.27
C ARG A 225 23.63 28.83 -7.64
N SER A 226 23.65 28.89 -6.30
CA SER A 226 23.04 29.90 -5.41
C SER A 226 21.65 30.51 -5.69
N CYS A 227 20.82 30.49 -4.63
CA CYS A 227 19.57 31.20 -4.43
C CYS A 227 19.47 32.63 -5.00
N CYS A 228 18.24 32.97 -5.43
CA CYS A 228 17.62 34.24 -5.07
C CYS A 228 16.11 34.04 -4.93
N SER A 229 15.54 34.52 -3.84
CA SER A 229 14.12 34.40 -3.48
C SER A 229 13.23 35.33 -4.31
N LEU A 230 12.06 34.84 -4.75
CA LEU A 230 10.89 35.69 -5.00
C LEU A 230 9.61 34.90 -4.70
N SER A 231 8.70 35.52 -3.95
CA SER A 231 7.49 34.93 -3.40
C SER A 231 6.26 35.11 -4.31
N THR A 232 5.17 34.43 -3.93
CA THR A 232 3.76 34.70 -4.31
C THR A 232 3.37 34.63 -5.79
N ALA A 233 2.61 33.59 -6.17
CA ALA A 233 1.33 33.73 -6.89
C ALA A 233 0.53 32.41 -6.91
N ASN A 234 -0.78 32.49 -6.66
CA ASN A 234 -1.70 31.35 -6.71
C ASN A 234 -1.81 30.74 -8.12
N GLY A 235 -1.84 29.40 -8.21
CA GLY A 235 -2.04 28.66 -9.46
C GLY A 235 -3.06 27.54 -9.30
N ALA A 236 -4.35 27.84 -9.47
CA ALA A 236 -5.41 26.83 -9.41
C ALA A 236 -5.37 25.90 -10.63
N CYS A 237 -5.10 24.60 -10.42
CA CYS A 237 -5.20 23.59 -11.47
C CYS A 237 -6.66 23.33 -11.87
N ARG A 238 -7.14 24.04 -12.90
CA ARG A 238 -8.37 23.66 -13.60
C ARG A 238 -8.11 22.53 -14.59
N GLY A 239 -8.51 21.31 -14.21
CA GLY A 239 -8.58 20.18 -15.13
C GLY A 239 -9.50 20.47 -16.32
N ARG A 240 -9.10 20.05 -17.52
CA ARG A 240 -9.91 20.23 -18.74
C ARG A 240 -11.03 19.20 -18.78
N ARG A 241 -12.28 19.65 -18.68
CA ARG A 241 -13.43 18.87 -19.15
C ARG A 241 -13.41 18.83 -20.68
N HIS A 242 -13.49 17.64 -21.26
CA HIS A 242 -13.95 17.51 -22.65
C HIS A 242 -15.46 17.73 -22.68
N LEU A 243 -15.92 18.63 -23.54
CA LEU A 243 -17.33 18.77 -23.89
C LEU A 243 -17.62 17.94 -25.13
N LEU A 244 -18.76 17.26 -25.12
CA LEU A 244 -19.42 16.77 -26.32
C LEU A 244 -20.13 17.96 -26.98
N GLU A 245 -19.93 18.14 -28.28
CA GLU A 245 -20.68 19.10 -29.08
C GLU A 245 -21.95 18.43 -29.62
N SER A 246 -23.09 19.10 -29.48
CA SER A 246 -24.28 18.87 -30.30
C SER A 246 -24.80 20.22 -30.80
N GLU A 247 -25.12 20.27 -32.09
CA GLU A 247 -25.39 21.51 -32.82
C GLU A 247 -26.76 22.13 -32.47
N GLY A 248 -26.88 23.45 -32.65
CA GLY A 248 -28.16 24.15 -32.41
C GLY A 248 -28.05 25.67 -32.53
N ALA A 249 -27.72 26.18 -33.71
CA ALA A 249 -27.64 27.62 -33.94
C ALA A 249 -29.02 28.27 -34.12
N LEU A 250 -29.38 29.21 -33.25
CA LEU A 250 -30.39 30.25 -33.55
C LEU A 250 -29.95 31.61 -33.03
N THR A 251 -29.99 32.60 -33.92
CA THR A 251 -29.67 34.01 -33.69
C THR A 251 -30.81 34.75 -32.98
N MET A 252 -30.51 35.71 -32.11
CA MET A 252 -31.28 36.98 -32.06
C MET A 252 -30.54 38.13 -31.33
N GLU A 253 -30.94 39.35 -31.67
CA GLU A 253 -30.34 40.64 -31.31
C GLU A 253 -30.75 41.19 -29.92
N PRO A 254 -30.03 42.21 -29.38
CA PRO A 254 -30.29 42.72 -28.03
C PRO A 254 -31.41 43.78 -27.98
N THR A 255 -32.29 43.68 -27.00
CA THR A 255 -33.28 44.73 -26.68
C THR A 255 -33.28 45.15 -25.21
N ARG A 256 -33.55 46.44 -25.04
CA ARG A 256 -33.39 47.32 -23.87
C ARG A 256 -34.19 46.94 -22.62
N ASP A 257 -33.63 47.41 -21.49
CA ASP A 257 -34.29 48.04 -20.33
C ASP A 257 -35.73 47.64 -19.96
N MET A 258 -35.90 47.05 -18.76
CA MET A 258 -37.12 47.22 -17.98
C MET A 258 -36.83 47.20 -16.47
N HIS A 259 -37.65 47.90 -15.69
CA HIS A 259 -37.34 48.35 -14.33
C HIS A 259 -37.22 47.26 -13.26
N LEU A 260 -36.37 47.56 -12.26
CA LEU A 260 -36.36 46.94 -10.93
C LEU A 260 -37.64 47.27 -10.15
N PRO A 261 -38.26 46.30 -9.47
CA PRO A 261 -39.05 46.54 -8.27
C PRO A 261 -38.12 46.54 -7.04
N SER A 262 -38.25 47.55 -6.20
CA SER A 262 -37.61 47.61 -4.88
C SER A 262 -38.19 46.55 -3.93
N THR A 263 -37.34 45.69 -3.37
CA THR A 263 -37.69 44.87 -2.21
C THR A 263 -36.81 45.24 -1.02
N GLU A 264 -37.36 46.07 -0.14
CA GLU A 264 -36.89 46.17 1.24
C GLU A 264 -37.11 44.82 1.96
N GLY A 265 -36.27 44.50 2.94
CA GLY A 265 -36.48 43.32 3.81
C GLY A 265 -35.62 42.09 3.52
N ALA A 266 -34.37 42.26 3.07
CA ALA A 266 -33.37 41.22 3.31
C ALA A 266 -32.96 41.25 4.81
N PRO A 267 -33.04 40.13 5.57
CA PRO A 267 -32.53 40.12 6.93
C PRO A 267 -31.02 40.40 6.91
N HIS A 268 -30.55 41.24 7.83
CA HIS A 268 -29.12 41.44 8.05
C HIS A 268 -28.46 40.07 8.24
N ARG A 269 -27.64 39.64 7.27
CA ARG A 269 -26.67 38.58 7.52
C ARG A 269 -25.71 39.12 8.58
N ALA A 270 -25.87 38.65 9.82
CA ALA A 270 -24.87 38.83 10.86
C ALA A 270 -23.50 38.44 10.28
N GLY A 271 -22.47 39.21 10.58
CA GLY A 271 -21.12 38.90 10.11
C GLY A 271 -20.76 37.50 10.56
N ARG A 272 -20.46 36.60 9.61
CA ARG A 272 -20.05 35.23 9.91
C ARG A 272 -18.86 35.30 10.87
N ALA A 273 -18.95 34.62 12.00
CA ALA A 273 -17.87 34.58 12.99
C ALA A 273 -16.58 34.10 12.34
N ILE A 274 -15.45 34.71 12.71
CA ILE A 274 -14.14 34.30 12.20
C ILE A 274 -13.55 33.32 13.20
N ILE A 275 -13.33 32.08 12.77
CA ILE A 275 -12.69 31.07 13.62
C ILE A 275 -11.17 31.26 13.51
N ARG A 276 -10.51 31.63 14.62
CA ARG A 276 -9.06 31.81 14.63
C ARG A 276 -8.35 30.50 14.97
N ILE A 277 -7.43 30.09 14.11
CA ILE A 277 -6.53 28.95 14.36
C ILE A 277 -5.11 29.51 14.54
N ALA A 278 -4.46 29.19 15.63
CA ALA A 278 -3.13 29.68 15.98
C ALA A 278 -2.12 28.53 16.12
N THR A 279 -0.89 28.74 15.62
CA THR A 279 0.24 27.79 15.80
C THR A 279 1.48 28.52 16.29
N VAL A 280 2.26 27.86 17.16
CA VAL A 280 3.56 28.37 17.63
C VAL A 280 4.72 27.70 16.88
N ASP A 281 4.63 26.38 16.66
CA ASP A 281 5.66 25.59 15.99
C ASP A 281 5.97 26.12 14.56
N ASP A 282 7.24 26.03 14.16
CA ASP A 282 7.68 26.22 12.76
C ASP A 282 7.72 24.92 11.96
N ASP A 283 7.15 23.84 12.50
CA ASP A 283 7.11 22.54 11.85
C ASP A 283 6.12 22.51 10.67
N ALA A 284 6.51 21.85 9.58
CA ALA A 284 5.69 21.77 8.37
C ALA A 284 4.41 20.95 8.56
N THR A 285 4.46 19.89 9.37
CA THR A 285 3.34 19.03 9.72
C THR A 285 2.35 19.76 10.62
N VAL A 286 2.82 20.55 11.61
CA VAL A 286 1.93 21.36 12.45
C VAL A 286 1.21 22.44 11.63
N ARG A 287 1.90 23.10 10.70
CA ARG A 287 1.23 24.02 9.75
C ARG A 287 0.23 23.29 8.87
N PHE A 288 0.53 22.08 8.41
CA PHE A 288 -0.42 21.27 7.63
C PHE A 288 -1.64 20.85 8.46
N ALA A 289 -1.46 20.46 9.72
CA ALA A 289 -2.56 20.17 10.64
C ALA A 289 -3.50 21.37 10.84
N ALA A 290 -2.94 22.58 11.01
CA ALA A 290 -3.74 23.80 11.08
C ALA A 290 -4.50 24.10 9.78
N GLN A 291 -3.93 23.80 8.61
CA GLN A 291 -4.59 23.94 7.31
C GLN A 291 -5.73 22.92 7.12
N GLU A 292 -5.56 21.68 7.58
CA GLU A 292 -6.62 20.67 7.55
C GLU A 292 -7.78 21.02 8.50
N LEU A 293 -7.46 21.55 9.69
CA LEU A 293 -8.47 22.13 10.58
C LEU A 293 -9.20 23.31 9.93
N GLU A 294 -8.47 24.23 9.30
CA GLU A 294 -9.06 25.37 8.57
C GLU A 294 -10.02 24.90 7.48
N ARG A 295 -9.56 23.98 6.62
CA ARG A 295 -10.33 23.38 5.52
C ARG A 295 -11.62 22.74 6.01
N CYS A 296 -11.54 21.91 7.05
CA CYS A 296 -12.69 21.18 7.56
C CYS A 296 -13.69 22.10 8.27
N LEU A 297 -13.23 23.06 9.10
CA LEU A 297 -14.12 24.00 9.77
C LEU A 297 -14.81 24.96 8.79
N GLN A 298 -14.11 25.41 7.72
CA GLN A 298 -14.72 26.16 6.63
C GLN A 298 -15.79 25.32 5.90
N ALA A 299 -15.52 24.04 5.63
CA ALA A 299 -16.48 23.13 4.99
C ALA A 299 -17.69 22.83 5.88
N MET A 300 -17.51 22.71 7.20
CA MET A 300 -18.58 22.45 8.18
C MET A 300 -19.59 23.60 8.33
N THR A 301 -19.10 24.84 8.29
CA THR A 301 -19.85 26.04 8.74
C THR A 301 -20.15 27.03 7.62
N GLY A 302 -19.37 27.00 6.53
CA GLY A 302 -19.26 28.10 5.57
C GLY A 302 -18.73 29.42 6.17
N ALA A 303 -18.27 29.42 7.42
CA ALA A 303 -17.62 30.55 8.07
C ALA A 303 -16.14 30.63 7.65
N THR A 304 -15.54 31.80 7.83
CA THR A 304 -14.12 31.98 7.52
C THR A 304 -13.29 31.55 8.72
N ALA A 305 -12.67 30.37 8.66
CA ALA A 305 -11.53 30.05 9.52
C ALA A 305 -10.25 30.69 8.95
N VAL A 306 -9.32 31.10 9.81
CA VAL A 306 -8.03 31.69 9.42
C VAL A 306 -6.90 31.13 10.28
N HIS A 307 -5.92 30.48 9.65
CA HIS A 307 -4.64 30.12 10.28
C HIS A 307 -3.71 31.33 10.43
N VAL A 308 -3.16 31.53 11.62
CA VAL A 308 -2.15 32.54 11.95
C VAL A 308 -1.01 31.91 12.75
N ARG A 309 0.24 32.05 12.28
CA ARG A 309 1.42 31.74 13.11
C ARG A 309 1.69 32.88 14.10
N THR A 310 2.08 32.53 15.33
CA THR A 310 2.45 33.46 16.39
C THR A 310 3.77 33.05 17.05
N ASP A 311 4.52 34.00 17.61
CA ASP A 311 5.84 33.73 18.20
C ASP A 311 5.80 32.97 19.55
N ALA A 312 4.65 32.98 20.24
CA ALA A 312 4.47 32.33 21.54
C ALA A 312 3.01 31.92 21.78
N TYR A 313 2.79 30.91 22.62
CA TYR A 313 1.47 30.54 23.11
C TYR A 313 0.92 31.62 24.04
N ALA A 314 -0.28 32.10 23.75
CA ALA A 314 -0.96 33.13 24.53
C ALA A 314 -2.47 32.89 24.50
N PRO A 315 -3.06 32.17 25.48
CA PRO A 315 -4.48 31.85 25.53
C PRO A 315 -5.37 33.07 25.26
N GLN A 316 -6.20 32.97 24.23
CA GLN A 316 -7.06 34.06 23.75
C GLN A 316 -8.50 33.53 23.57
N PRO A 317 -9.52 34.38 23.76
CA PRO A 317 -10.89 34.03 23.36
C PRO A 317 -10.98 33.67 21.87
N GLU A 318 -11.95 32.82 21.53
CA GLU A 318 -12.29 32.47 20.13
C GLU A 318 -11.11 31.97 19.28
N THR A 319 -10.13 31.33 19.93
CA THR A 319 -8.90 30.84 19.31
C THR A 319 -8.67 29.36 19.63
N LEU A 320 -8.49 28.55 18.58
CA LEU A 320 -8.01 27.18 18.66
C LEU A 320 -6.50 27.16 18.45
N TRP A 321 -5.75 26.61 19.39
CA TRP A 321 -4.30 26.47 19.32
C TRP A 321 -3.92 25.06 18.89
N VAL A 322 -3.17 24.94 17.80
CA VAL A 322 -2.66 23.67 17.26
C VAL A 322 -1.13 23.66 17.39
N GLY A 323 -0.55 22.56 17.88
CA GLY A 323 0.90 22.48 18.04
C GLY A 323 1.40 21.25 18.78
N THR A 324 2.71 21.20 19.00
CA THR A 324 3.28 20.24 19.95
C THR A 324 3.03 20.69 21.39
N ALA A 325 2.82 19.77 22.32
CA ALA A 325 2.67 20.11 23.74
C ALA A 325 3.90 20.83 24.30
N ALA A 326 5.09 20.56 23.75
CA ALA A 326 6.33 21.25 24.07
C ALA A 326 6.32 22.74 23.66
N ALA A 327 5.81 23.06 22.47
CA ALA A 327 5.73 24.45 21.99
C ALA A 327 4.55 25.25 22.57
N LEU A 328 3.43 24.59 22.88
CA LEU A 328 2.29 25.23 23.53
C LEU A 328 2.55 25.43 25.04
N GLY A 329 3.20 24.48 25.70
CA GLY A 329 3.62 24.59 27.10
C GLY A 329 2.47 24.42 28.11
N GLY A 330 2.75 23.75 29.23
CA GLY A 330 1.75 23.50 30.27
C GLY A 330 0.60 22.57 29.87
N ILE A 331 0.73 21.85 28.75
CA ILE A 331 -0.24 20.85 28.29
C ILE A 331 0.21 19.48 28.79
N GLU A 332 -0.62 18.83 29.60
CA GLU A 332 -0.38 17.46 30.05
C GLU A 332 -0.82 16.47 28.96
N LEU A 333 0.07 15.54 28.62
CA LEU A 333 -0.17 14.42 27.72
C LEU A 333 -0.13 13.10 28.50
N PRO A 334 -0.79 12.04 28.01
CA PRO A 334 -0.52 10.68 28.46
C PRO A 334 0.97 10.35 28.30
N ARG A 335 1.52 9.58 29.23
CA ARG A 335 2.93 9.17 29.17
C ARG A 335 3.10 8.06 28.13
N VAL A 336 4.10 8.24 27.27
CA VAL A 336 4.62 7.24 26.33
C VAL A 336 6.11 7.02 26.56
N ASP A 337 6.67 5.94 26.00
CA ASP A 337 8.06 5.54 26.26
C ASP A 337 9.08 6.34 25.45
N ASN A 338 8.79 6.60 24.16
CA ASN A 338 9.61 7.43 23.29
C ASN A 338 8.75 8.44 22.52
N PRO A 339 8.59 9.70 23.00
CA PRO A 339 7.77 10.73 22.34
C PRO A 339 8.13 11.07 20.88
N GLU A 340 9.31 10.69 20.38
CA GLU A 340 9.69 10.88 18.98
C GLU A 340 9.01 9.82 18.07
N LEU A 341 8.78 8.61 18.57
CA LEU A 341 8.20 7.48 17.83
C LEU A 341 6.73 7.24 18.21
N ASP A 342 6.43 7.40 19.50
CA ASP A 342 5.14 7.18 20.12
C ASP A 342 4.32 8.47 20.09
N ASP A 343 3.05 8.32 19.70
CA ASP A 343 2.12 9.42 19.62
C ASP A 343 1.35 9.55 20.93
N ALA A 344 1.02 10.76 21.35
CA ALA A 344 0.05 11.02 22.41
C ALA A 344 -0.61 12.35 22.13
N ILE A 345 -1.90 12.49 22.47
CA ILE A 345 -2.69 13.68 22.16
C ILE A 345 -3.42 14.21 23.40
N ALA A 346 -3.61 15.52 23.42
CA ALA A 346 -4.52 16.20 24.34
C ALA A 346 -5.33 17.23 23.56
N ILE A 347 -6.65 17.17 23.72
CA ILE A 347 -7.60 18.15 23.19
C ILE A 347 -8.37 18.70 24.37
N ALA A 348 -8.42 20.03 24.48
CA ALA A 348 -9.24 20.73 25.45
C ALA A 348 -9.78 21.99 24.79
N VAL A 349 -10.99 21.89 24.25
CA VAL A 349 -11.74 22.99 23.63
C VAL A 349 -13.00 23.18 24.47
N GLU A 350 -13.09 24.32 25.16
CA GLU A 350 -14.15 24.69 26.10
C GLU A 350 -14.38 26.21 25.98
N ASP A 351 -15.62 26.71 26.16
CA ASP A 351 -15.94 28.15 26.06
C ASP A 351 -15.41 28.84 24.77
N ARG A 352 -15.55 28.17 23.62
CA ARG A 352 -15.15 28.66 22.28
C ARG A 352 -13.64 28.86 22.06
N ARG A 353 -12.78 28.32 22.92
CA ARG A 353 -11.31 28.42 22.80
C ARG A 353 -10.68 27.09 23.20
N GLY A 354 -9.43 26.86 22.83
CA GLY A 354 -8.79 25.64 23.29
C GLY A 354 -7.44 25.31 22.70
N VAL A 355 -6.99 24.11 23.01
CA VAL A 355 -5.76 23.48 22.54
C VAL A 355 -6.06 22.13 21.88
N ILE A 356 -5.32 21.85 20.82
CA ILE A 356 -5.30 20.59 20.07
C ILE A 356 -3.82 20.25 19.92
N ALA A 357 -3.32 19.40 20.82
CA ALA A 357 -1.89 19.20 21.03
C ALA A 357 -1.47 17.73 20.83
N GLY A 358 -0.25 17.53 20.35
CA GLY A 358 0.39 16.22 20.25
C GLY A 358 1.78 16.17 20.91
N ALA A 359 2.26 14.96 21.22
CA ALA A 359 3.63 14.70 21.69
C ALA A 359 4.69 15.12 20.66
N ASN A 360 4.39 14.90 19.39
CA ASN A 360 5.23 15.20 18.23
C ASN A 360 4.36 15.82 17.11
N PRO A 361 4.95 16.31 16.00
CA PRO A 361 4.19 16.97 14.92
C PRO A 361 3.14 16.09 14.24
N ARG A 362 3.38 14.78 14.11
CA ARG A 362 2.41 13.82 13.55
C ARG A 362 1.23 13.63 14.52
N ALA A 363 1.49 13.56 15.82
CA ALA A 363 0.47 13.46 16.84
C ALA A 363 -0.42 14.72 16.88
N ALA A 364 0.13 15.90 16.58
CA ALA A 364 -0.67 17.13 16.45
C ALA A 364 -1.62 17.08 15.22
N LEU A 365 -1.21 16.47 14.11
CA LEU A 365 -2.08 16.19 12.96
C LEU A 365 -3.18 15.17 13.32
N ILE A 366 -2.84 14.09 14.01
CA ILE A 366 -3.82 13.10 14.50
C ILE A 366 -4.80 13.75 15.49
N ALA A 367 -4.33 14.63 16.39
CA ALA A 367 -5.18 15.38 17.31
C ALA A 367 -6.20 16.28 16.58
N VAL A 368 -5.81 16.92 15.46
CA VAL A 368 -6.74 17.66 14.60
C VAL A 368 -7.81 16.74 14.02
N TYR A 369 -7.45 15.58 13.46
CA TYR A 369 -8.44 14.66 12.92
C TYR A 369 -9.32 14.01 14.00
N ARG A 370 -8.79 13.79 15.21
CA ARG A 370 -9.55 13.33 16.38
C ARG A 370 -10.57 14.39 16.84
N TYR A 371 -10.18 15.66 16.92
CA TYR A 371 -11.10 16.78 17.21
C TYR A 371 -12.20 16.89 16.14
N LEU A 372 -11.84 16.80 14.86
CA LEU A 372 -12.81 16.80 13.75
C LEU A 372 -13.76 15.60 13.82
N PHE A 373 -13.29 14.43 14.27
CA PHE A 373 -14.12 13.24 14.49
C PHE A 373 -15.15 13.44 15.62
N GLU A 374 -14.77 14.10 16.72
CA GLU A 374 -15.69 14.49 17.80
C GLU A 374 -16.77 15.48 17.29
N LEU A 375 -16.39 16.42 16.41
CA LEU A 375 -17.34 17.29 15.70
C LEU A 375 -18.20 16.56 14.63
N GLY A 376 -18.00 15.25 14.45
CA GLY A 376 -18.81 14.40 13.57
C GLY A 376 -18.22 14.07 12.18
N CYS A 377 -16.97 14.46 11.87
CA CYS A 377 -16.32 13.99 10.64
C CYS A 377 -16.12 12.48 10.64
N ARG A 378 -16.22 11.86 9.45
CA ARG A 378 -15.90 10.43 9.23
C ARG A 378 -15.13 10.23 7.93
N TRP A 379 -14.20 9.28 7.95
CA TRP A 379 -13.19 9.08 6.91
C TRP A 379 -13.32 7.66 6.33
N VAL A 380 -14.34 7.41 5.51
CA VAL A 380 -14.81 6.04 5.21
C VAL A 380 -13.97 5.29 4.16
N ARG A 381 -13.05 5.98 3.48
CA ARG A 381 -12.03 5.49 2.51
C ARG A 381 -11.08 6.65 2.13
N PRO A 382 -9.96 6.36 1.43
CA PRO A 382 -9.09 7.36 0.80
C PRO A 382 -9.81 8.28 -0.19
N GLY A 383 -9.22 9.46 -0.40
CA GLY A 383 -9.71 10.45 -1.36
C GLY A 383 -10.93 11.26 -0.90
N ALA A 384 -11.26 12.30 -1.66
CA ALA A 384 -12.31 13.26 -1.30
C ALA A 384 -13.74 12.70 -1.34
N ASP A 385 -13.97 11.53 -1.96
CA ASP A 385 -15.27 10.82 -1.93
C ASP A 385 -15.42 9.85 -0.73
N GLY A 386 -14.45 9.88 0.19
CA GLY A 386 -14.47 9.24 1.50
C GLY A 386 -14.60 10.18 2.71
N GLU A 387 -14.58 11.50 2.52
CA GLU A 387 -14.67 12.49 3.61
C GLU A 387 -16.11 12.94 3.88
N LEU A 388 -16.76 12.35 4.89
CA LEU A 388 -18.05 12.82 5.37
C LEU A 388 -17.84 13.95 6.39
N ILE A 389 -18.00 15.20 5.93
CA ILE A 389 -17.93 16.40 6.77
C ILE A 389 -19.36 16.87 7.08
N PRO A 390 -19.81 16.92 8.35
CA PRO A 390 -21.14 17.36 8.72
C PRO A 390 -21.32 18.87 8.49
N GLN A 391 -22.57 19.33 8.37
CA GLN A 391 -22.89 20.76 8.46
C GLN A 391 -23.32 21.08 9.89
N ILE A 392 -22.66 22.06 10.51
CA ILE A 392 -22.93 22.50 11.89
C ILE A 392 -22.84 24.03 11.98
N ASP A 393 -23.72 24.64 12.76
CA ASP A 393 -23.84 26.11 12.83
C ASP A 393 -22.62 26.76 13.50
N ASP A 394 -22.14 26.20 14.61
CA ASP A 394 -20.97 26.71 15.34
C ASP A 394 -20.18 25.58 16.06
N PRO A 395 -19.02 25.14 15.53
CA PRO A 395 -18.19 24.07 16.10
C PRO A 395 -17.59 24.46 17.45
N LEU A 396 -17.45 25.74 17.75
CA LEU A 396 -16.84 26.23 18.99
C LEU A 396 -17.82 26.20 20.17
N THR A 397 -19.06 25.73 19.97
CA THR A 397 -20.06 25.53 21.02
C THR A 397 -20.10 24.11 21.58
N GLN A 398 -19.33 23.18 21.00
CA GLN A 398 -19.19 21.82 21.49
C GLN A 398 -17.92 21.73 22.34
N ASP A 399 -18.09 21.44 23.64
CA ASP A 399 -16.94 21.20 24.52
C ASP A 399 -16.33 19.83 24.20
N VAL A 400 -15.05 19.80 23.82
CA VAL A 400 -14.32 18.58 23.46
C VAL A 400 -13.10 18.44 24.35
N ARG A 401 -13.06 17.34 25.11
CA ARG A 401 -11.95 17.00 26.00
C ARG A 401 -11.49 15.57 25.81
N VAL A 402 -10.28 15.41 25.29
CA VAL A 402 -9.67 14.11 24.96
C VAL A 402 -8.24 14.08 25.50
N SER A 403 -7.81 12.94 26.04
CA SER A 403 -6.42 12.69 26.40
C SER A 403 -6.15 11.21 26.15
N GLU A 404 -5.47 10.91 25.04
CA GLU A 404 -5.34 9.56 24.46
C GLU A 404 -3.90 9.30 24.00
N ALA A 405 -3.48 8.04 24.08
CA ALA A 405 -2.28 7.51 23.43
C ALA A 405 -2.66 6.18 22.77
N PRO A 406 -2.02 5.80 21.65
CA PRO A 406 -2.31 4.57 20.96
C PRO A 406 -1.86 3.36 21.79
N SER A 407 -2.56 2.25 21.61
CA SER A 407 -2.24 0.95 22.23
C SER A 407 -0.94 0.36 21.68
N TYR A 408 -0.54 0.78 20.48
CA TYR A 408 0.60 0.26 19.73
C TYR A 408 1.40 1.35 19.02
N ARG A 409 2.73 1.24 19.01
CA ARG A 409 3.63 2.15 18.26
C ARG A 409 3.46 2.02 16.75
N HIS A 410 3.52 0.80 16.23
CA HIS A 410 3.58 0.54 14.79
C HIS A 410 2.18 0.44 14.21
N ARG A 411 1.79 1.41 13.38
CA ARG A 411 0.42 1.48 12.82
C ARG A 411 0.51 1.90 11.35
N GLY A 412 0.93 0.97 10.49
CA GLY A 412 1.26 1.29 9.10
C GLY A 412 0.84 0.27 8.06
N LEU A 413 1.12 0.59 6.80
CA LEU A 413 0.88 -0.24 5.63
C LEU A 413 2.14 -0.36 4.76
N ALA A 414 2.32 -1.51 4.11
CA ALA A 414 3.24 -1.70 3.00
C ALA A 414 2.51 -1.63 1.65
N ILE A 415 3.28 -1.42 0.59
CA ILE A 415 2.80 -1.25 -0.78
C ILE A 415 2.84 -2.57 -1.54
N GLU A 416 1.67 -3.14 -1.84
CA GLU A 416 1.54 -4.34 -2.68
C GLU A 416 0.45 -4.17 -3.77
N GLY A 417 0.34 -5.17 -4.64
CA GLY A 417 -0.68 -5.27 -5.68
C GLY A 417 -0.36 -4.40 -6.91
N ALA A 418 -1.36 -3.67 -7.39
CA ALA A 418 -1.21 -2.71 -8.48
C ALA A 418 -1.74 -1.34 -8.07
N CYS A 419 -0.87 -0.33 -8.07
CA CYS A 419 -1.20 1.01 -7.60
C CYS A 419 -0.69 2.11 -8.55
N SER A 420 -1.39 3.23 -8.59
CA SER A 420 -0.91 4.45 -9.22
C SER A 420 -0.24 5.34 -8.16
N CYS A 421 0.49 6.37 -8.60
CA CYS A 421 1.00 7.41 -7.70
C CYS A 421 -0.13 8.06 -6.89
N GLU A 422 -1.27 8.31 -7.54
CA GLU A 422 -2.47 8.88 -6.92
C GLU A 422 -3.07 7.97 -5.84
N HIS A 423 -3.18 6.65 -6.08
CA HIS A 423 -3.67 5.70 -5.06
C HIS A 423 -2.80 5.70 -3.81
N VAL A 424 -1.48 5.79 -3.98
CA VAL A 424 -0.50 5.86 -2.88
C VAL A 424 -0.64 7.19 -2.11
N ILE A 425 -0.72 8.31 -2.82
CA ILE A 425 -0.89 9.65 -2.25
C ILE A 425 -2.20 9.75 -1.42
N ASP A 426 -3.32 9.30 -1.98
CA ASP A 426 -4.63 9.38 -1.32
C ASP A 426 -4.70 8.46 -0.10
N LEU A 427 -4.03 7.30 -0.12
CA LEU A 427 -3.95 6.43 1.05
C LEU A 427 -3.06 7.03 2.15
N ILE A 428 -1.87 7.56 1.81
CA ILE A 428 -0.99 8.29 2.74
C ILE A 428 -1.74 9.46 3.41
N ASP A 429 -2.62 10.13 2.68
CA ASP A 429 -3.47 11.19 3.22
C ASP A 429 -4.53 10.68 4.21
N TRP A 430 -5.04 9.47 4.00
CA TRP A 430 -6.07 8.86 4.82
C TRP A 430 -5.52 8.25 6.13
N LEU A 431 -4.27 7.75 6.15
CA LEU A 431 -3.66 7.12 7.33
C LEU A 431 -3.83 7.89 8.66
N PRO A 432 -3.38 9.16 8.80
CA PRO A 432 -3.49 9.88 10.07
C PRO A 432 -4.94 10.17 10.47
N LYS A 433 -5.89 10.14 9.52
CA LYS A 433 -7.33 10.34 9.79
C LYS A 433 -7.95 9.18 10.56
N VAL A 434 -7.35 7.99 10.49
CA VAL A 434 -7.73 6.79 11.25
C VAL A 434 -6.68 6.39 12.30
N GLY A 435 -5.76 7.29 12.66
CA GLY A 435 -4.76 7.08 13.71
C GLY A 435 -3.51 6.29 13.29
N MET A 436 -3.38 5.90 12.03
CA MET A 436 -2.16 5.26 11.49
C MET A 436 -1.02 6.28 11.31
N ASN A 437 0.22 5.86 11.52
CA ASN A 437 1.41 6.73 11.58
C ASN A 437 2.55 6.36 10.61
N THR A 438 2.45 5.24 9.89
CA THR A 438 3.57 4.66 9.13
C THR A 438 3.19 4.33 7.69
N TYR A 439 4.10 4.56 6.74
CA TYR A 439 4.00 4.04 5.38
C TYR A 439 5.31 3.43 4.92
N PHE A 440 5.23 2.26 4.28
CA PHE A 440 6.37 1.48 3.81
C PHE A 440 6.35 1.37 2.28
N ILE A 441 7.36 1.98 1.64
CA ILE A 441 7.68 1.70 0.23
C ILE A 441 8.63 0.50 0.19
N GLU A 442 8.10 -0.66 -0.16
CA GLU A 442 8.93 -1.84 -0.38
C GLU A 442 9.89 -1.65 -1.55
N TYR A 443 11.00 -2.37 -1.49
CA TYR A 443 12.12 -2.27 -2.41
C TYR A 443 12.66 -0.83 -2.45
N PHE A 444 13.42 -0.48 -3.48
CA PHE A 444 14.14 0.78 -3.51
C PHE A 444 13.20 1.91 -3.98
N ALA A 445 12.24 1.58 -4.84
CA ALA A 445 11.23 2.52 -5.35
C ALA A 445 9.81 1.93 -5.55
N GLY A 446 9.48 0.75 -5.01
CA GLY A 446 8.18 0.11 -5.23
C GLY A 446 7.87 -0.22 -6.70
N TYR A 447 8.92 -0.42 -7.52
CA TYR A 447 8.81 -0.46 -8.99
C TYR A 447 7.72 -1.41 -9.50
N ILE A 448 7.64 -2.63 -8.95
CA ILE A 448 6.74 -3.65 -9.48
C ILE A 448 5.27 -3.25 -9.35
N PHE A 449 4.88 -2.55 -8.28
CA PHE A 449 3.48 -2.25 -7.96
C PHE A 449 2.94 -1.15 -8.87
N TYR A 450 3.78 -0.13 -9.13
CA TYR A 450 3.53 0.86 -10.17
C TYR A 450 3.53 0.21 -11.57
N ASN A 451 4.47 -0.68 -11.87
CA ASN A 451 4.54 -1.40 -13.14
C ASN A 451 3.32 -2.32 -13.38
N ASN A 452 2.80 -2.99 -12.34
CA ASN A 452 1.59 -3.80 -12.39
C ASN A 452 0.38 -2.97 -12.87
N TRP A 453 0.28 -1.72 -12.41
CA TRP A 453 -0.75 -0.75 -12.79
C TRP A 453 -0.49 -0.12 -14.17
N TYR A 454 0.61 0.61 -14.35
CA TYR A 454 0.84 1.42 -15.55
C TYR A 454 1.06 0.58 -16.82
N SER A 455 1.56 -0.65 -16.69
CA SER A 455 1.66 -1.63 -17.79
C SER A 455 0.48 -2.61 -17.83
N GLN A 456 -0.50 -2.48 -16.92
CA GLN A 456 -1.70 -3.33 -16.82
C GLN A 456 -1.37 -4.83 -16.92
N ARG A 457 -0.43 -5.32 -16.10
CA ARG A 457 0.19 -6.66 -16.25
C ARG A 457 -0.78 -7.85 -16.13
N HIS A 458 -2.01 -7.61 -15.66
CA HIS A 458 -3.10 -8.58 -15.64
C HIS A 458 -3.66 -8.90 -17.05
N LEU A 459 -3.46 -7.98 -18.02
CA LEU A 459 -3.76 -8.17 -19.44
C LEU A 459 -2.57 -8.86 -20.13
N PRO A 460 -2.72 -10.10 -20.66
CA PRO A 460 -1.61 -10.84 -21.25
C PRO A 460 -0.89 -10.09 -22.38
N ALA A 461 -1.65 -9.30 -23.16
CA ALA A 461 -1.14 -8.51 -24.28
C ALA A 461 -0.19 -7.37 -23.87
N ARG A 462 -0.28 -6.84 -22.63
CA ARG A 462 0.52 -5.69 -22.14
C ARG A 462 1.59 -6.07 -21.12
N ARG A 463 1.67 -7.34 -20.70
CA ARG A 463 2.61 -7.83 -19.67
C ARG A 463 4.09 -7.53 -19.96
N LYS A 464 4.46 -7.28 -21.23
CA LYS A 464 5.82 -6.95 -21.68
C LYS A 464 6.07 -5.44 -21.88
N ASP A 465 5.04 -4.60 -21.78
CA ASP A 465 5.13 -3.15 -21.98
C ASP A 465 5.61 -2.46 -20.70
N LEU A 466 6.77 -2.89 -20.19
CA LEU A 466 7.30 -2.49 -18.87
C LEU A 466 7.45 -0.98 -18.73
N MET A 467 7.08 -0.46 -17.57
CA MET A 467 7.31 0.93 -17.18
C MET A 467 8.82 1.21 -17.05
N PRO A 468 9.34 2.38 -17.46
CA PRO A 468 10.72 2.78 -17.16
C PRO A 468 10.95 2.95 -15.65
N GLU A 469 12.10 2.48 -15.15
CA GLU A 469 12.50 2.54 -13.73
C GLU A 469 12.52 3.97 -13.18
N GLU A 470 12.91 4.95 -14.00
CA GLU A 470 12.95 6.36 -13.60
C GLU A 470 11.59 6.88 -13.14
N ARG A 471 10.49 6.34 -13.68
CA ARG A 471 9.13 6.73 -13.29
C ARG A 471 8.71 6.19 -11.92
N ALA A 472 9.20 5.01 -11.53
CA ALA A 472 8.98 4.51 -10.17
C ALA A 472 9.69 5.41 -9.15
N ASN A 473 10.89 5.87 -9.47
CA ASN A 473 11.59 6.86 -8.64
C ASN A 473 10.82 8.18 -8.56
N GLU A 474 10.32 8.73 -9.68
CA GLU A 474 9.44 9.92 -9.67
C GLU A 474 8.22 9.74 -8.74
N PHE A 475 7.57 8.58 -8.76
CA PHE A 475 6.41 8.30 -7.91
C PHE A 475 6.77 8.06 -6.44
N ALA A 476 7.91 7.40 -6.17
CA ALA A 476 8.43 7.24 -4.82
C ALA A 476 8.76 8.60 -4.18
N GLU A 477 9.39 9.53 -4.90
CA GLU A 477 9.64 10.88 -4.41
C GLU A 477 8.33 11.65 -4.11
N CYS A 478 7.30 11.52 -4.97
CA CYS A 478 5.99 12.10 -4.69
C CYS A 478 5.35 11.51 -3.42
N ALA A 479 5.46 10.19 -3.20
CA ALA A 479 4.99 9.54 -1.99
C ALA A 479 5.77 10.02 -0.74
N ILE A 480 7.10 10.10 -0.82
CA ILE A 480 7.98 10.60 0.25
C ILE A 480 7.61 12.03 0.66
N GLU A 481 7.33 12.92 -0.30
CA GLU A 481 6.84 14.27 -0.01
C GLU A 481 5.55 14.22 0.82
N GLN A 482 4.61 13.34 0.47
CA GLN A 482 3.34 13.20 1.20
C GLN A 482 3.49 12.58 2.60
N ILE A 483 4.39 11.61 2.75
CA ILE A 483 4.74 10.97 4.04
C ILE A 483 5.33 12.02 4.98
N LYS A 484 6.36 12.76 4.53
CA LYS A 484 7.05 13.75 5.35
C LYS A 484 6.21 15.02 5.60
N ARG A 485 5.34 15.42 4.67
CA ARG A 485 4.35 16.51 4.89
C ARG A 485 3.38 16.21 6.05
N ARG A 486 3.08 14.93 6.28
CA ARG A 486 2.21 14.45 7.36
C ARG A 486 2.99 13.98 8.59
N GLY A 487 4.31 14.13 8.56
CA GLY A 487 5.19 13.65 9.62
C GLY A 487 5.06 12.16 9.89
N LEU A 488 4.70 11.33 8.91
CA LEU A 488 4.60 9.88 9.10
C LEU A 488 6.00 9.24 9.18
N LEU A 489 6.10 8.10 9.87
CA LEU A 489 7.30 7.27 9.88
C LEU A 489 7.46 6.61 8.50
N PHE A 490 8.62 6.81 7.89
CA PHE A 490 8.95 6.28 6.57
C PHE A 490 9.77 5.00 6.68
N HIS A 491 9.20 3.92 6.19
CA HIS A 491 9.87 2.63 6.04
C HIS A 491 10.26 2.42 4.56
N ARG A 492 11.43 1.85 4.29
CA ARG A 492 11.91 1.62 2.91
C ARG A 492 12.78 0.36 2.78
N ALA A 493 12.94 -0.15 1.55
CA ALA A 493 13.69 -1.34 1.17
C ALA A 493 13.01 -2.68 1.51
N GLY A 494 13.72 -3.64 2.10
CA GLY A 494 13.25 -5.01 2.28
C GLY A 494 14.15 -6.01 1.54
N HIS A 495 13.61 -6.72 0.54
CA HIS A 495 14.39 -7.62 -0.30
C HIS A 495 15.29 -6.87 -1.31
N GLY A 496 16.22 -7.59 -1.93
CA GLY A 496 17.07 -7.09 -3.03
C GLY A 496 18.53 -6.81 -2.65
N TRP A 497 18.88 -6.77 -1.35
CA TRP A 497 20.25 -6.56 -0.89
C TRP A 497 21.24 -7.63 -1.39
N THR A 498 20.79 -8.87 -1.59
CA THR A 498 21.59 -9.97 -2.14
C THR A 498 22.00 -9.76 -3.60
N CYS A 499 21.32 -8.86 -4.33
CA CYS A 499 21.65 -8.49 -5.72
C CYS A 499 22.88 -7.57 -5.80
N ILE A 500 23.15 -6.76 -4.75
CA ILE A 500 24.21 -5.73 -4.79
C ILE A 500 25.60 -6.36 -4.97
N PRO A 501 26.03 -7.38 -4.20
CA PRO A 501 27.33 -8.03 -4.41
C PRO A 501 27.50 -8.65 -5.80
N LEU A 502 26.40 -8.99 -6.48
CA LEU A 502 26.42 -9.59 -7.82
C LEU A 502 26.46 -8.54 -8.95
N GLY A 503 26.37 -7.24 -8.61
CA GLY A 503 26.23 -6.16 -9.57
C GLY A 503 24.95 -6.31 -10.40
N ILE A 504 23.83 -6.57 -9.72
CA ILE A 504 22.47 -6.68 -10.28
C ILE A 504 21.60 -5.60 -9.63
N THR A 505 20.72 -4.95 -10.40
CA THR A 505 19.76 -3.96 -9.89
C THR A 505 18.80 -4.61 -8.88
N PRO A 506 18.64 -4.06 -7.65
CA PRO A 506 17.79 -4.66 -6.62
C PRO A 506 16.28 -4.76 -6.95
N ASP A 507 15.73 -3.85 -7.76
CA ASP A 507 14.29 -3.83 -8.11
C ASP A 507 13.88 -4.89 -9.17
N LEU A 508 14.80 -5.74 -9.64
CA LEU A 508 14.50 -6.83 -10.57
C LEU A 508 13.79 -7.99 -9.85
N TRP A 509 12.48 -8.11 -10.10
CA TRP A 509 11.58 -8.93 -9.28
C TRP A 509 11.70 -10.46 -9.48
N ASP A 510 11.11 -10.99 -10.56
CA ASP A 510 11.11 -12.42 -10.91
C ASP A 510 11.67 -12.63 -12.34
N GLU A 511 12.56 -11.75 -12.78
CA GLU A 511 13.22 -11.89 -14.08
C GLU A 511 14.27 -13.00 -14.03
N HIS A 512 14.18 -13.95 -14.97
CA HIS A 512 15.15 -15.02 -15.13
C HIS A 512 16.39 -14.49 -15.84
N ILE A 513 17.53 -14.45 -15.14
CA ILE A 513 18.80 -13.95 -15.66
C ILE A 513 19.77 -15.11 -15.89
N GLU A 514 20.20 -15.29 -17.14
CA GLU A 514 21.38 -16.10 -17.47
C GLU A 514 22.58 -15.18 -17.59
N ARG A 515 23.50 -15.25 -16.61
CA ARG A 515 24.71 -14.45 -16.56
C ARG A 515 25.87 -15.28 -16.04
N ASP A 516 27.02 -15.17 -16.71
CA ASP A 516 28.30 -15.60 -16.16
C ASP A 516 28.77 -14.57 -15.12
N PHE A 517 28.99 -15.04 -13.90
CA PHE A 517 29.44 -14.23 -12.76
C PHE A 517 30.96 -14.26 -12.58
N GLY A 518 31.69 -15.08 -13.35
CA GLY A 518 33.13 -15.25 -13.22
C GLY A 518 33.52 -15.59 -11.78
N ASP A 519 34.47 -14.85 -11.23
CA ASP A 519 34.92 -15.01 -9.84
C ASP A 519 33.81 -14.79 -8.81
N MET A 520 32.79 -13.97 -9.12
CA MET A 520 31.66 -13.71 -8.20
C MET A 520 30.76 -14.93 -8.02
N THR A 521 30.89 -15.96 -8.86
CA THR A 521 30.21 -17.27 -8.71
C THR A 521 30.50 -17.90 -7.34
N GLN A 522 31.68 -17.65 -6.75
CA GLN A 522 32.04 -18.16 -5.44
C GLN A 522 31.18 -17.59 -4.29
N TYR A 523 30.55 -16.43 -4.49
CA TYR A 523 29.76 -15.71 -3.50
C TYR A 523 28.28 -16.14 -3.47
N LEU A 524 27.77 -16.72 -4.56
CA LEU A 524 26.44 -17.34 -4.61
C LEU A 524 26.37 -18.50 -3.59
N ALA A 525 25.19 -18.74 -3.01
CA ALA A 525 24.97 -19.93 -2.20
C ALA A 525 25.31 -21.21 -2.98
N LEU A 526 25.94 -22.17 -2.31
CA LEU A 526 26.03 -23.55 -2.80
C LEU A 526 24.69 -24.22 -2.47
N TYR A 527 23.95 -24.69 -3.46
CA TYR A 527 22.66 -25.35 -3.27
C TYR A 527 22.54 -26.52 -4.24
N GLU A 528 22.18 -27.70 -3.74
CA GLU A 528 22.13 -28.96 -4.52
C GLU A 528 23.46 -29.25 -5.26
N GLY A 529 24.59 -28.80 -4.69
CA GLY A 529 25.93 -28.97 -5.25
C GLY A 529 26.36 -27.93 -6.30
N GLU A 530 25.51 -26.96 -6.65
CA GLU A 530 25.83 -25.91 -7.63
C GLU A 530 25.84 -24.50 -7.02
N ARG A 531 26.62 -23.59 -7.59
CA ARG A 531 26.58 -22.14 -7.28
C ARG A 531 26.03 -21.38 -8.48
N LYS A 532 24.75 -21.02 -8.43
CA LYS A 532 24.01 -20.34 -9.50
C LYS A 532 22.87 -19.51 -8.89
N LEU A 533 22.21 -18.68 -9.70
CA LEU A 533 20.96 -18.04 -9.27
C LEU A 533 19.88 -19.12 -9.03
N TYR A 534 19.22 -19.06 -7.87
CA TYR A 534 18.14 -19.98 -7.53
C TYR A 534 16.95 -19.72 -8.46
N LEU A 535 16.52 -20.77 -9.19
CA LEU A 535 15.54 -20.68 -10.28
C LEU A 535 15.86 -19.62 -11.37
N GLY A 536 17.12 -19.17 -11.47
CA GLY A 536 17.51 -18.05 -12.33
C GLY A 536 17.11 -16.66 -11.83
N ILE A 537 16.53 -16.53 -10.63
CA ILE A 537 15.94 -15.28 -10.13
C ILE A 537 16.87 -14.63 -9.06
N PRO A 538 17.42 -13.42 -9.31
CA PRO A 538 18.33 -12.76 -8.37
C PRO A 538 17.74 -12.50 -6.98
N ARG A 539 16.51 -11.96 -6.92
CA ARG A 539 15.79 -11.63 -5.68
C ARG A 539 15.60 -12.83 -4.74
N ARG A 540 15.52 -14.03 -5.31
CA ARG A 540 15.37 -15.32 -4.62
C ARG A 540 16.69 -16.06 -4.44
N THR A 541 17.83 -15.41 -4.67
CA THR A 541 19.15 -16.04 -4.56
C THR A 541 19.85 -15.61 -3.28
N ASN A 542 20.04 -16.57 -2.38
CA ASN A 542 20.89 -16.43 -1.21
C ASN A 542 22.38 -16.43 -1.58
N LEU A 543 23.18 -15.83 -0.71
CA LEU A 543 24.63 -15.72 -0.82
C LEU A 543 25.33 -16.60 0.22
N CYS A 544 26.65 -16.77 0.08
CA CYS A 544 27.48 -17.56 0.97
C CYS A 544 27.94 -16.75 2.19
N TYR A 545 27.03 -16.44 3.12
CA TYR A 545 27.27 -15.51 4.25
C TYR A 545 28.37 -15.93 5.25
N SER A 546 28.87 -17.17 5.19
CA SER A 546 30.07 -17.59 5.92
C SER A 546 31.33 -16.86 5.46
N GLN A 547 31.36 -16.34 4.23
CA GLN A 547 32.46 -15.55 3.70
C GLN A 547 32.38 -14.10 4.21
N PRO A 548 33.36 -13.59 4.97
CA PRO A 548 33.32 -12.22 5.48
C PRO A 548 33.24 -11.16 4.38
N GLU A 549 33.87 -11.40 3.24
CA GLU A 549 33.83 -10.51 2.07
C GLU A 549 32.41 -10.35 1.50
N VAL A 550 31.60 -11.41 1.54
CA VAL A 550 30.20 -11.38 1.11
C VAL A 550 29.37 -10.50 2.04
N ARG A 551 29.53 -10.67 3.35
CA ARG A 551 28.84 -9.84 4.35
C ARG A 551 29.27 -8.37 4.23
N ARG A 552 30.57 -8.11 4.10
CA ARG A 552 31.14 -6.77 3.87
C ARG A 552 30.48 -6.06 2.68
N MET A 553 30.38 -6.72 1.52
CA MET A 553 29.74 -6.12 0.35
C MET A 553 28.24 -5.84 0.54
N VAL A 554 27.52 -6.67 1.29
CA VAL A 554 26.09 -6.42 1.62
C VAL A 554 25.98 -5.22 2.56
N VAL A 555 26.76 -5.20 3.64
CA VAL A 555 26.79 -4.11 4.63
C VAL A 555 27.17 -2.77 3.97
N GLU A 556 28.24 -2.74 3.18
CA GLU A 556 28.66 -1.54 2.43
C GLU A 556 27.56 -1.03 1.49
N GLY A 557 26.85 -1.94 0.80
CA GLY A 557 25.70 -1.58 -0.04
C GLY A 557 24.53 -0.97 0.73
N ILE A 558 24.24 -1.46 1.94
CA ILE A 558 23.19 -0.92 2.81
C ILE A 558 23.61 0.45 3.37
N VAL A 559 24.86 0.61 3.79
CA VAL A 559 25.41 1.88 4.31
C VAL A 559 25.44 2.95 3.22
N ASP A 560 25.89 2.61 2.01
CA ASP A 560 25.87 3.52 0.86
C ASP A 560 24.44 3.97 0.51
N TYR A 561 23.45 3.08 0.63
CA TYR A 561 22.04 3.42 0.46
C TYR A 561 21.51 4.32 1.58
N ALA A 562 21.76 3.98 2.85
CA ALA A 562 21.35 4.79 4.00
C ALA A 562 21.90 6.23 3.93
N ARG A 563 23.16 6.37 3.47
CA ARG A 563 23.81 7.68 3.26
C ARG A 563 23.19 8.48 2.12
N ALA A 564 22.66 7.80 1.10
CA ALA A 564 21.94 8.43 -0.01
C ALA A 564 20.48 8.78 0.35
N HIS A 565 19.91 8.09 1.34
CA HIS A 565 18.50 8.17 1.73
C HIS A 565 18.30 8.53 3.22
N PRO A 566 18.79 9.71 3.68
CA PRO A 566 18.64 10.15 5.07
C PRO A 566 17.19 10.45 5.47
N GLU A 567 16.25 10.46 4.53
CA GLU A 567 14.82 10.58 4.79
C GLU A 567 14.17 9.30 5.33
N VAL A 568 14.83 8.14 5.24
CA VAL A 568 14.28 6.85 5.70
C VAL A 568 14.39 6.75 7.22
N ASP A 569 13.27 6.60 7.94
CA ASP A 569 13.30 6.45 9.40
C ASP A 569 13.62 4.99 9.79
N TYR A 570 13.04 4.03 9.04
CA TYR A 570 13.23 2.59 9.21
C TYR A 570 13.70 1.94 7.90
N LEU A 571 14.94 1.45 7.90
CA LEU A 571 15.53 0.75 6.76
C LEU A 571 15.38 -0.77 6.94
N HIS A 572 14.69 -1.40 6.00
CA HIS A 572 14.42 -2.84 6.04
C HIS A 572 15.56 -3.62 5.38
N PHE A 573 16.22 -4.49 6.14
CA PHE A 573 17.27 -5.39 5.63
C PHE A 573 16.77 -6.83 5.65
N TRP A 574 16.25 -7.32 4.52
CA TRP A 574 15.82 -8.72 4.39
C TRP A 574 16.77 -9.50 3.47
N LEU A 575 16.88 -10.81 3.70
CA LEU A 575 17.65 -11.72 2.85
C LEU A 575 16.87 -12.09 1.57
N ALA A 576 17.26 -13.15 0.86
CA ALA A 576 16.59 -13.55 -0.38
C ALA A 576 15.13 -13.98 -0.15
N ASP A 577 14.27 -13.75 -1.14
CA ASP A 577 12.85 -14.13 -1.10
C ASP A 577 12.65 -15.65 -1.36
N GLY A 578 12.15 -16.36 -0.35
CA GLY A 578 11.82 -17.79 -0.40
C GLY A 578 12.48 -18.61 0.70
N SER A 579 12.17 -19.92 0.72
CA SER A 579 12.65 -20.87 1.73
C SER A 579 13.56 -21.95 1.19
N ASN A 580 14.24 -22.65 2.09
CA ASN A 580 14.97 -23.91 1.85
C ASN A 580 16.02 -23.87 0.71
N HIS A 581 16.71 -22.75 0.53
CA HIS A 581 17.77 -22.61 -0.50
C HIS A 581 19.01 -21.83 0.01
N TYR A 582 19.32 -21.97 1.30
CA TYR A 582 20.51 -21.40 1.92
C TYR A 582 21.77 -22.21 1.58
N CYS A 583 22.94 -21.60 1.76
CA CYS A 583 24.22 -22.16 1.35
C CYS A 583 24.60 -23.44 2.14
N GLU A 584 24.95 -24.48 1.40
CA GLU A 584 25.25 -25.83 1.88
C GLU A 584 26.76 -26.13 2.01
N CYS A 585 27.62 -25.11 1.93
CA CYS A 585 29.06 -25.31 2.09
C CYS A 585 29.42 -25.69 3.54
N ASP A 586 30.58 -26.33 3.73
CA ASP A 586 31.02 -26.86 5.03
C ASP A 586 30.99 -25.82 6.16
N GLU A 587 31.26 -24.54 5.88
CA GLU A 587 31.16 -23.47 6.88
C GLU A 587 29.72 -23.06 7.18
N CYS A 588 28.85 -22.95 6.17
CA CYS A 588 27.44 -22.60 6.38
C CYS A 588 26.67 -23.73 7.08
N ARG A 589 27.05 -25.00 6.87
CA ARG A 589 26.48 -26.15 7.59
C ARG A 589 26.74 -26.13 9.10
N LYS A 590 27.67 -25.30 9.59
CA LYS A 590 28.05 -25.27 11.01
C LYS A 590 27.14 -24.38 11.86
N ALA A 591 26.28 -23.54 11.30
CA ALA A 591 25.44 -22.59 12.04
C ALA A 591 24.09 -22.38 11.33
N ARG A 592 23.11 -21.74 11.97
CA ARG A 592 21.83 -21.44 11.34
C ARG A 592 21.96 -20.24 10.39
N PRO A 593 21.07 -20.10 9.38
CA PRO A 593 20.95 -18.88 8.58
C PRO A 593 20.81 -17.61 9.44
N SER A 594 20.09 -17.71 10.56
CA SER A 594 19.88 -16.63 11.52
C SER A 594 21.13 -16.24 12.31
N ASP A 595 22.10 -17.15 12.56
CA ASP A 595 23.39 -16.77 13.13
C ASP A 595 24.12 -15.83 12.16
N PHE A 596 24.30 -16.22 10.89
CA PHE A 596 24.95 -15.38 9.88
C PHE A 596 24.20 -14.06 9.61
N TYR A 597 22.87 -14.06 9.74
CA TYR A 597 22.06 -12.85 9.64
C TYR A 597 22.34 -11.87 10.79
N VAL A 598 22.41 -12.37 12.04
CA VAL A 598 22.77 -11.55 13.21
C VAL A 598 24.21 -11.05 13.14
N MET A 599 25.16 -11.82 12.57
CA MET A 599 26.49 -11.29 12.25
C MET A 599 26.40 -10.05 11.33
N MET A 600 25.64 -10.14 10.23
CA MET A 600 25.46 -9.01 9.30
C MET A 600 24.72 -7.82 9.94
N LEU A 601 23.76 -8.08 10.83
CA LEU A 601 23.05 -7.02 11.56
C LEU A 601 24.02 -6.27 12.49
N ASN A 602 24.85 -6.97 13.26
CA ASN A 602 25.86 -6.36 14.13
C ASN A 602 26.93 -5.59 13.29
N GLU A 603 27.46 -6.21 12.22
CA GLU A 603 28.40 -5.56 11.29
C GLU A 603 27.79 -4.29 10.65
N LEU A 604 26.47 -4.26 10.40
CA LEU A 604 25.74 -3.11 9.88
C LEU A 604 25.55 -2.00 10.92
N ASP A 605 25.19 -2.31 12.17
CA ASP A 605 25.06 -1.30 13.22
C ASP A 605 26.41 -0.63 13.54
N GLU A 606 27.50 -1.40 13.59
CA GLU A 606 28.85 -0.85 13.76
C GLU A 606 29.18 0.17 12.64
N ALA A 607 28.90 -0.19 11.39
CA ALA A 607 29.16 0.68 10.25
C ALA A 607 28.27 1.94 10.22
N LEU A 608 26.95 1.81 10.45
CA LEU A 608 26.03 2.94 10.51
C LEU A 608 26.31 3.87 11.69
N THR A 609 26.70 3.30 12.84
CA THR A 609 27.10 4.07 14.03
C THR A 609 28.40 4.83 13.78
N ALA A 610 29.36 4.26 13.03
CA ALA A 610 30.58 4.96 12.62
C ALA A 610 30.31 6.15 11.67
N GLU A 611 29.25 6.11 10.87
CA GLU A 611 28.79 7.24 10.04
C GLU A 611 27.88 8.24 10.79
N GLY A 612 27.45 7.92 12.01
CA GLY A 612 26.48 8.72 12.77
C GLY A 612 25.07 8.65 12.20
N SER A 613 24.72 7.58 11.48
CA SER A 613 23.39 7.38 10.91
C SER A 613 22.32 7.21 12.02
N PRO A 614 21.18 7.92 11.94
CA PRO A 614 20.06 7.74 12.84
C PRO A 614 19.08 6.64 12.40
N ASN A 615 19.28 6.02 11.22
CA ASN A 615 18.34 5.05 10.66
C ASN A 615 18.15 3.86 11.61
N ARG A 616 16.89 3.44 11.83
CA ARG A 616 16.56 2.20 12.55
C ARG A 616 16.54 1.04 11.57
N ILE A 617 16.97 -0.15 11.99
CA ILE A 617 17.01 -1.32 11.11
C ILE A 617 15.88 -2.28 11.44
N VAL A 618 15.04 -2.57 10.45
CA VAL A 618 14.00 -3.60 10.57
C VAL A 618 14.54 -4.90 10.00
N PHE A 619 14.62 -5.92 10.85
CA PHE A 619 15.03 -7.28 10.47
C PHE A 619 13.81 -8.21 10.46
N LEU A 620 13.79 -9.16 9.52
CA LEU A 620 12.62 -10.00 9.25
C LEU A 620 12.82 -11.41 9.77
N ILE A 621 11.88 -11.88 10.59
CA ILE A 621 11.75 -13.29 10.97
C ILE A 621 10.60 -13.92 10.16
N TYR A 622 10.97 -14.61 9.09
CA TYR A 622 10.05 -15.31 8.19
C TYR A 622 10.75 -16.55 7.59
N LEU A 623 9.97 -17.54 7.16
CA LEU A 623 10.47 -18.79 6.57
C LEU A 623 11.64 -19.38 7.39
N ASP A 624 12.79 -19.66 6.78
CA ASP A 624 13.97 -20.23 7.44
C ASP A 624 14.50 -19.38 8.61
N LEU A 625 14.23 -18.07 8.61
CA LEU A 625 14.60 -17.14 9.68
C LEU A 625 13.61 -17.16 10.86
N LEU A 626 12.55 -17.98 10.83
CA LEU A 626 11.73 -18.26 12.01
C LEU A 626 12.51 -19.00 13.11
N TRP A 627 13.61 -19.69 12.78
CA TRP A 627 14.48 -20.31 13.79
C TRP A 627 15.52 -19.29 14.27
N PRO A 628 15.53 -18.91 15.57
CA PRO A 628 16.50 -17.94 16.09
C PRO A 628 17.95 -18.44 16.01
N PRO A 629 18.95 -17.55 16.11
CA PRO A 629 20.36 -17.93 16.21
C PRO A 629 20.61 -18.85 17.42
N GLU A 630 21.66 -19.66 17.34
CA GLU A 630 22.15 -20.50 18.46
C GLU A 630 23.40 -19.93 19.13
N ARG A 631 24.12 -19.05 18.45
CA ARG A 631 25.46 -18.58 18.85
C ARG A 631 25.57 -17.07 18.90
N GLU A 632 24.97 -16.40 17.92
CA GLU A 632 25.05 -14.96 17.74
C GLU A 632 23.92 -14.24 18.49
N THR A 633 24.19 -13.05 19.01
CA THR A 633 23.22 -12.20 19.70
C THR A 633 23.32 -10.78 19.15
N ILE A 634 22.18 -10.09 19.04
CA ILE A 634 22.14 -8.68 18.63
C ILE A 634 22.82 -7.83 19.72
N ALA A 635 23.86 -7.09 19.35
CA ALA A 635 24.71 -6.35 20.31
C ALA A 635 24.07 -5.04 20.81
N ASN A 636 23.20 -4.43 19.99
CA ASN A 636 22.59 -3.14 20.23
C ASN A 636 21.07 -3.20 19.93
N PRO A 637 20.24 -3.73 20.84
CA PRO A 637 18.81 -3.92 20.57
C PRO A 637 18.07 -2.63 20.21
N ASP A 638 18.51 -1.48 20.75
CA ASP A 638 17.92 -0.16 20.46
C ASP A 638 18.06 0.30 19.00
N ARG A 639 18.97 -0.29 18.21
CA ARG A 639 19.08 -0.03 16.75
C ARG A 639 17.97 -0.74 15.96
N PHE A 640 17.50 -1.87 16.46
CA PHE A 640 16.73 -2.84 15.68
C PHE A 640 15.26 -2.88 16.06
N VAL A 641 14.43 -3.25 15.09
CA VAL A 641 13.03 -3.64 15.30
C VAL A 641 12.79 -4.98 14.62
N MET A 642 12.24 -5.94 15.37
CA MET A 642 11.93 -7.27 14.85
C MET A 642 10.57 -7.26 14.12
N MET A 643 10.57 -7.64 12.86
CA MET A 643 9.37 -7.79 12.05
C MET A 643 9.00 -9.27 11.94
N PHE A 644 7.84 -9.64 12.49
CA PHE A 644 7.33 -11.01 12.48
C PHE A 644 6.31 -11.21 11.35
N ALA A 645 6.61 -12.12 10.41
CA ALA A 645 5.76 -12.35 9.23
C ALA A 645 5.22 -13.81 9.21
N PRO A 646 4.08 -14.09 9.88
CA PRO A 646 3.49 -15.42 9.94
C PRO A 646 2.73 -15.78 8.66
N LEU A 647 3.44 -15.85 7.52
CA LEU A 647 2.90 -16.04 6.15
C LEU A 647 1.89 -17.20 6.03
N HIS A 648 2.05 -18.26 6.83
CA HIS A 648 1.25 -19.48 6.79
C HIS A 648 0.03 -19.46 7.71
N ARG A 649 -0.25 -18.35 8.41
CA ARG A 649 -1.43 -18.23 9.28
C ARG A 649 -2.74 -18.33 8.49
N SER A 650 -3.81 -18.63 9.22
CA SER A 650 -5.15 -18.30 8.74
C SER A 650 -5.43 -16.82 9.00
N TYR A 651 -6.00 -16.13 8.01
CA TYR A 651 -6.49 -14.75 8.14
C TYR A 651 -7.96 -14.66 8.60
N TYR A 652 -8.51 -15.81 9.04
CA TYR A 652 -9.88 -15.98 9.55
C TYR A 652 -9.93 -16.55 10.98
N ASP A 653 -8.77 -16.78 11.57
CA ASP A 653 -8.61 -17.24 12.95
C ASP A 653 -7.75 -16.20 13.69
N PRO A 654 -8.29 -15.54 14.72
CA PRO A 654 -7.53 -14.61 15.55
C PRO A 654 -6.32 -15.27 16.21
N PHE A 655 -5.32 -14.49 16.59
CA PHE A 655 -4.19 -15.00 17.36
C PHE A 655 -4.63 -15.72 18.66
N ASP A 656 -4.04 -16.89 18.90
CA ASP A 656 -4.19 -17.65 20.15
C ASP A 656 -2.85 -17.70 20.90
N PRO A 657 -2.67 -16.94 22.00
CA PRO A 657 -1.45 -16.94 22.80
C PRO A 657 -1.01 -18.33 23.29
N ALA A 658 -1.89 -19.34 23.33
CA ALA A 658 -1.48 -20.70 23.65
C ALA A 658 -0.41 -21.24 22.67
N GLY A 659 -0.41 -20.78 21.42
CA GLY A 659 0.59 -21.13 20.41
C GLY A 659 2.02 -20.72 20.77
N MET A 660 2.21 -19.75 21.68
CA MET A 660 3.54 -19.35 22.20
C MET A 660 4.23 -20.46 23.00
N ALA A 661 3.45 -21.40 23.55
CA ALA A 661 3.93 -22.49 24.41
C ALA A 661 4.21 -23.81 23.65
N GLU A 662 3.95 -23.86 22.34
CA GLU A 662 4.25 -25.04 21.52
C GLU A 662 5.77 -25.28 21.44
N PRO A 663 6.22 -26.55 21.29
CA PRO A 663 7.63 -26.86 21.14
C PRO A 663 8.17 -26.38 19.79
N MET A 664 9.38 -25.84 19.79
CA MET A 664 10.09 -25.51 18.54
C MET A 664 10.32 -26.77 17.69
N PRO A 665 9.97 -26.75 16.39
CA PRO A 665 10.38 -27.79 15.45
C PRO A 665 11.90 -27.84 15.30
N GLU A 666 12.43 -29.03 14.99
CA GLU A 666 13.86 -29.21 14.68
C GLU A 666 14.26 -28.37 13.46
N PHE A 667 15.42 -27.71 13.53
CA PHE A 667 15.98 -26.99 12.38
C PHE A 667 16.72 -27.98 11.47
N VAL A 668 16.24 -28.12 10.24
CA VAL A 668 16.89 -28.91 9.18
C VAL A 668 17.21 -27.99 8.01
N LEU A 669 18.50 -27.72 7.77
CA LEU A 669 18.96 -26.85 6.67
C LEU A 669 18.39 -27.35 5.34
N ASN A 670 17.68 -26.46 4.62
CA ASN A 670 17.00 -26.74 3.35
C ASN A 670 15.95 -27.87 3.39
N GLY A 671 15.48 -28.26 4.58
CA GLY A 671 14.49 -29.30 4.80
C GLY A 671 13.35 -28.88 5.75
N LEU A 672 13.08 -27.58 5.86
CA LEU A 672 12.08 -27.03 6.78
C LEU A 672 10.66 -27.17 6.22
N GLU A 673 9.72 -27.49 7.10
CA GLU A 673 8.29 -27.53 6.79
C GLU A 673 7.57 -26.29 7.34
N PHE A 674 6.56 -25.82 6.60
CA PHE A 674 5.78 -24.63 6.94
C PHE A 674 4.29 -24.98 7.04
N PRO A 675 3.86 -25.63 8.15
CA PRO A 675 2.47 -25.97 8.37
C PRO A 675 1.59 -24.72 8.51
N ARG A 676 0.29 -24.87 8.27
CA ARG A 676 -0.68 -23.77 8.41
C ARG A 676 -0.98 -23.47 9.88
N ASN A 677 -0.08 -22.73 10.54
CA ASN A 677 -0.22 -22.27 11.92
C ASN A 677 0.14 -20.77 12.04
N GLN A 678 0.05 -20.22 13.25
CA GLN A 678 0.30 -18.80 13.52
C GLN A 678 1.78 -18.45 13.75
N ASN A 679 2.68 -19.45 13.72
CA ASN A 679 4.12 -19.34 14.01
C ASN A 679 4.50 -18.68 15.36
N LEU A 680 3.60 -18.75 16.36
CA LEU A 680 3.79 -18.07 17.64
C LEU A 680 4.89 -18.67 18.52
N HIS A 681 5.15 -19.98 18.46
CA HIS A 681 6.27 -20.57 19.18
C HIS A 681 7.63 -20.12 18.63
N GLN A 682 7.74 -19.83 17.33
CA GLN A 682 8.95 -19.26 16.74
C GLN A 682 9.15 -17.80 17.16
N LEU A 683 8.08 -16.99 17.20
CA LEU A 683 8.09 -15.66 17.80
C LEU A 683 8.57 -15.72 19.27
N ALA A 684 7.97 -16.60 20.07
CA ALA A 684 8.33 -16.85 21.47
C ALA A 684 9.75 -17.40 21.67
N ALA A 685 10.38 -17.95 20.63
CA ALA A 685 11.77 -18.38 20.65
C ALA A 685 12.71 -17.22 20.33
N TRP A 686 12.37 -16.38 19.36
CA TRP A 686 13.11 -15.15 19.05
C TRP A 686 13.08 -14.14 20.20
N GLN A 687 11.95 -13.96 20.87
CA GLN A 687 11.81 -13.08 22.04
C GLN A 687 12.69 -13.46 23.24
N ARG A 688 13.34 -14.64 23.23
CA ARG A 688 14.32 -15.04 24.26
C ARG A 688 15.75 -14.59 23.95
N VAL A 689 16.03 -14.21 22.70
CA VAL A 689 17.35 -13.77 22.22
C VAL A 689 17.35 -12.32 21.73
N PHE A 690 16.17 -11.70 21.62
CA PHE A 690 15.96 -10.29 21.32
C PHE A 690 14.74 -9.78 22.09
N ASP A 691 14.94 -8.79 22.97
CA ASP A 691 13.92 -8.17 23.83
C ASP A 691 13.57 -6.72 23.41
N GLY A 692 14.03 -6.29 22.22
CA GLY A 692 13.74 -4.99 21.65
C GLY A 692 12.34 -4.88 21.02
N ASP A 693 12.07 -3.73 20.42
CA ASP A 693 10.78 -3.39 19.82
C ASP A 693 10.43 -4.30 18.63
N SER A 694 9.14 -4.56 18.41
CA SER A 694 8.69 -5.50 17.37
C SER A 694 7.27 -5.26 16.87
N PHE A 695 6.97 -5.72 15.66
CA PHE A 695 5.62 -5.63 15.06
C PHE A 695 5.31 -6.81 14.14
N ILE A 696 4.03 -7.05 13.88
CA ILE A 696 3.59 -8.02 12.88
C ILE A 696 3.54 -7.43 11.47
N PHE A 697 3.99 -8.23 10.50
CA PHE A 697 3.79 -8.03 9.07
C PHE A 697 2.73 -9.03 8.56
N ASP A 698 1.55 -8.54 8.19
CA ASP A 698 0.37 -9.37 7.92
C ASP A 698 -0.19 -9.17 6.50
N TYR A 699 -0.37 -10.27 5.77
CA TYR A 699 -0.76 -10.31 4.35
C TYR A 699 -2.27 -10.52 4.11
N ARG A 700 -3.13 -10.35 5.12
CA ARG A 700 -4.60 -10.55 5.03
C ARG A 700 -5.26 -9.76 3.90
N PHE A 701 -4.79 -8.53 3.66
CA PHE A 701 -5.28 -7.64 2.60
C PHE A 701 -4.47 -7.74 1.29
N MET A 702 -3.52 -8.67 1.22
CA MET A 702 -2.97 -9.15 -0.06
C MET A 702 -3.78 -10.34 -0.59
N TRP A 703 -4.11 -11.31 0.28
CA TRP A 703 -4.71 -12.59 -0.13
C TRP A 703 -6.12 -12.83 0.41
N GLY A 704 -6.29 -12.78 1.73
CA GLY A 704 -7.49 -13.26 2.41
C GLY A 704 -8.76 -12.56 1.94
N GLN A 705 -8.72 -11.24 1.75
CA GLN A 705 -9.88 -10.41 1.38
C GLN A 705 -10.76 -10.93 0.24
N TYR A 706 -10.21 -11.67 -0.73
CA TYR A 706 -10.96 -12.17 -1.88
C TYR A 706 -11.80 -13.42 -1.58
N ASP A 707 -11.57 -14.06 -0.43
CA ASP A 707 -12.38 -15.19 0.05
C ASP A 707 -13.55 -14.75 0.93
N ASP A 708 -13.55 -13.49 1.39
CA ASP A 708 -14.65 -12.87 2.15
C ASP A 708 -15.24 -11.68 1.38
N PRO A 709 -16.06 -11.87 0.34
CA PRO A 709 -16.65 -10.75 -0.39
C PRO A 709 -17.52 -9.82 0.48
N GLY A 710 -17.99 -10.24 1.65
CA GLY A 710 -18.71 -9.37 2.58
C GLY A 710 -17.82 -8.51 3.48
N TYR A 711 -16.52 -8.82 3.59
CA TYR A 711 -15.54 -8.23 4.52
C TYR A 711 -15.83 -8.40 6.02
N MET A 712 -16.95 -9.03 6.42
CA MET A 712 -17.36 -9.09 7.83
C MET A 712 -16.58 -10.14 8.64
N ALA A 713 -16.12 -11.24 8.03
CA ALA A 713 -15.30 -12.24 8.72
C ALA A 713 -13.87 -11.75 8.93
N ILE A 714 -13.32 -11.01 7.96
CA ILE A 714 -12.03 -10.32 8.10
C ILE A 714 -12.11 -9.17 9.11
N ALA A 715 -13.19 -8.38 9.12
CA ALA A 715 -13.43 -7.35 10.13
C ALA A 715 -13.47 -7.94 11.55
N ALA A 716 -14.16 -9.07 11.75
CA ALA A 716 -14.20 -9.77 13.02
C ALA A 716 -12.82 -10.35 13.42
N THR A 717 -12.03 -10.86 12.46
CA THR A 717 -10.68 -11.40 12.75
C THR A 717 -9.72 -10.29 13.16
N ILE A 718 -9.78 -9.12 12.53
CA ILE A 718 -9.04 -7.92 12.94
C ILE A 718 -9.39 -7.53 14.37
N ALA A 719 -10.68 -7.50 14.70
CA ALA A 719 -11.13 -7.18 16.06
C ALA A 719 -10.67 -8.21 17.11
N GLY A 720 -10.45 -9.47 16.71
CA GLY A 720 -9.85 -10.51 17.56
C GLY A 720 -8.32 -10.40 17.70
N ASP A 721 -7.60 -10.01 16.64
CA ASP A 721 -6.13 -9.87 16.67
C ASP A 721 -5.67 -8.71 17.57
N MET A 722 -6.34 -7.55 17.49
CA MET A 722 -5.83 -6.30 18.07
C MET A 722 -5.70 -6.29 19.61
N PRO A 723 -6.61 -6.88 20.41
CA PRO A 723 -6.43 -7.00 21.87
C PRO A 723 -5.37 -8.04 22.28
N VAL A 724 -4.99 -8.93 21.37
CA VAL A 724 -4.09 -10.07 21.63
C VAL A 724 -2.62 -9.74 21.35
N MET A 725 -2.36 -8.79 20.45
CA MET A 725 -1.02 -8.49 19.95
C MET A 725 0.01 -8.14 21.05
N SER A 726 -0.37 -7.39 22.07
CA SER A 726 0.48 -7.15 23.25
C SER A 726 0.74 -8.39 24.11
N GLN A 727 -0.20 -9.35 24.15
CA GLN A 727 -0.08 -10.60 24.93
C GLN A 727 0.92 -11.57 24.30
N ILE A 728 1.09 -11.51 22.97
CA ILE A 728 2.14 -12.22 22.22
C ILE A 728 3.44 -11.38 22.07
N GLY A 729 3.55 -10.25 22.78
CA GLY A 729 4.76 -9.43 22.84
C GLY A 729 5.09 -8.63 21.58
N LEU A 730 4.07 -8.19 20.83
CA LEU A 730 4.22 -7.33 19.64
C LEU A 730 3.63 -5.94 19.89
N ASN A 731 4.26 -4.90 19.33
CA ASN A 731 3.95 -3.48 19.53
C ASN A 731 3.30 -2.83 18.29
N GLY A 732 2.40 -3.57 17.62
CA GLY A 732 1.65 -3.06 16.47
C GLY A 732 1.85 -3.87 15.19
N MET A 733 1.40 -3.28 14.08
CA MET A 733 1.29 -3.90 12.77
C MET A 733 1.75 -2.96 11.64
N VAL A 734 2.45 -3.53 10.67
CA VAL A 734 2.54 -2.99 9.31
C VAL A 734 1.85 -3.99 8.39
N SER A 735 0.65 -3.68 7.88
CA SER A 735 -0.09 -4.62 7.03
C SER A 735 0.45 -4.56 5.60
N ASP A 736 0.80 -5.72 5.04
CA ASP A 736 1.17 -5.84 3.64
C ASP A 736 -0.08 -6.07 2.77
N GLN A 737 -0.29 -5.19 1.81
CA GLN A 737 -1.58 -5.08 1.16
C GLN A 737 -1.64 -4.28 -0.13
N SER A 738 -2.68 -4.58 -0.91
CA SER A 738 -3.13 -3.63 -1.93
C SER A 738 -3.54 -2.29 -1.31
N GLN A 739 -3.27 -1.23 -2.05
CA GLN A 739 -3.68 0.14 -1.71
C GLN A 739 -5.17 0.39 -1.99
N ARG A 740 -5.88 -0.61 -2.54
CA ARG A 740 -7.24 -0.51 -3.09
C ARG A 740 -8.20 -1.54 -2.47
N VAL A 741 -8.32 -1.52 -1.13
CA VAL A 741 -9.03 -2.54 -0.33
C VAL A 741 -10.32 -1.99 0.30
N PHE A 742 -11.15 -1.36 -0.52
CA PHE A 742 -12.32 -0.59 -0.08
C PHE A 742 -13.63 -1.01 -0.78
N LEU A 743 -13.66 -2.20 -1.40
CA LEU A 743 -14.82 -2.80 -2.07
C LEU A 743 -15.15 -4.15 -1.39
N PRO A 744 -16.33 -4.32 -0.75
CA PRO A 744 -17.51 -3.46 -0.79
C PRO A 744 -17.42 -2.21 0.10
N SER A 745 -16.54 -2.21 1.10
CA SER A 745 -16.41 -1.10 2.05
C SER A 745 -14.99 -1.00 2.62
N GLY A 746 -14.70 0.11 3.27
CA GLY A 746 -13.48 0.33 4.05
C GLY A 746 -13.53 -0.13 5.50
N LEU A 747 -14.60 -0.85 5.94
CA LEU A 747 -14.78 -1.23 7.33
C LEU A 747 -13.54 -1.92 7.93
N PRO A 748 -12.93 -2.95 7.30
CA PRO A 748 -11.76 -3.63 7.88
C PRO A 748 -10.56 -2.70 8.08
N MET A 749 -10.32 -1.78 7.14
CA MET A 749 -9.24 -0.79 7.23
C MET A 749 -9.50 0.24 8.34
N THR A 750 -10.75 0.71 8.46
CA THR A 750 -11.14 1.65 9.53
C THR A 750 -11.02 1.01 10.91
N LEU A 751 -11.45 -0.25 11.06
CA LEU A 751 -11.27 -1.02 12.29
C LEU A 751 -9.78 -1.23 12.59
N MET A 752 -8.98 -1.65 11.61
CA MET A 752 -7.54 -1.84 11.80
C MET A 752 -6.87 -0.56 12.33
N GLY A 753 -7.10 0.59 11.70
CA GLY A 753 -6.52 1.86 12.16
C GLY A 753 -6.98 2.26 13.56
N ARG A 754 -8.31 2.23 13.79
CA ARG A 754 -8.89 2.63 15.08
C ARG A 754 -8.57 1.67 16.22
N MET A 755 -8.42 0.38 15.96
CA MET A 755 -8.09 -0.64 16.98
C MET A 755 -6.58 -0.77 17.21
N LEU A 756 -5.75 -0.34 16.27
CA LEU A 756 -4.32 -0.09 16.51
C LEU A 756 -4.11 1.14 17.43
N TRP A 757 -5.03 2.11 17.38
CA TRP A 757 -5.09 3.22 18.34
C TRP A 757 -5.70 2.78 19.68
N ASP A 758 -6.89 2.19 19.68
CA ASP A 758 -7.56 1.70 20.88
C ASP A 758 -7.91 0.21 20.75
N SER A 759 -7.06 -0.66 21.29
CA SER A 759 -7.31 -2.11 21.29
C SER A 759 -8.50 -2.52 22.16
N GLY A 760 -9.05 -1.62 22.98
CA GLY A 760 -10.28 -1.82 23.75
C GLY A 760 -11.56 -1.35 23.04
N LEU A 761 -11.46 -0.83 21.82
CA LEU A 761 -12.58 -0.28 21.07
C LEU A 761 -13.71 -1.31 20.85
N ASP A 762 -14.94 -0.91 21.15
CA ASP A 762 -16.13 -1.73 20.88
C ASP A 762 -16.32 -1.93 19.37
N TYR A 763 -16.06 -3.16 18.92
CA TYR A 763 -16.22 -3.60 17.53
C TYR A 763 -17.63 -3.34 16.97
N ALA A 764 -18.69 -3.57 17.75
CA ALA A 764 -20.05 -3.42 17.29
C ALA A 764 -20.39 -1.93 17.11
N ALA A 765 -20.03 -1.10 18.10
CA ALA A 765 -20.23 0.35 18.01
C ALA A 765 -19.40 0.99 16.88
N ALA A 766 -18.14 0.59 16.70
CA ALA A 766 -17.28 1.08 15.63
C ALA A 766 -17.77 0.63 14.24
N THR A 767 -18.33 -0.58 14.13
CA THR A 767 -18.94 -1.09 12.90
C THR A 767 -20.21 -0.32 12.55
N ASP A 768 -21.09 -0.05 13.51
CA ASP A 768 -22.32 0.73 13.31
C ASP A 768 -22.02 2.18 12.93
N ASP A 769 -21.05 2.82 13.61
CA ASP A 769 -20.55 4.17 13.29
C ASP A 769 -19.99 4.25 11.85
N TYR A 770 -19.19 3.25 11.45
CA TYR A 770 -18.68 3.16 10.08
C TYR A 770 -19.82 3.02 9.05
N PHE A 771 -20.72 2.06 9.25
CA PHE A 771 -21.79 1.79 8.29
C PHE A 771 -22.76 2.98 8.17
N ALA A 772 -23.14 3.60 9.30
CA ALA A 772 -23.99 4.80 9.32
C ALA A 772 -23.36 5.96 8.53
N ALA A 773 -22.06 6.18 8.70
CA ALA A 773 -21.32 7.18 7.93
C ALA A 773 -21.27 6.84 6.44
N ALA A 774 -20.89 5.61 6.12
CA ALA A 774 -20.60 5.17 4.76
C ALA A 774 -21.86 4.98 3.90
N PHE A 775 -23.00 4.56 4.46
CA PHE A 775 -24.20 4.18 3.70
C PHE A 775 -25.46 4.98 4.06
N GLY A 776 -25.44 5.83 5.09
CA GLY A 776 -26.56 6.72 5.41
C GLY A 776 -27.78 5.96 5.95
N PRO A 777 -29.03 6.43 5.71
CA PRO A 777 -30.21 5.96 6.44
C PRO A 777 -30.47 4.44 6.44
N GLU A 778 -30.07 3.72 5.38
CA GLU A 778 -30.30 2.27 5.24
C GLU A 778 -29.06 1.41 5.53
N TRP A 779 -28.11 1.96 6.29
CA TRP A 779 -26.86 1.29 6.65
C TRP A 779 -27.04 -0.08 7.31
N ARG A 780 -28.11 -0.27 8.11
CA ARG A 780 -28.40 -1.55 8.78
C ARG A 780 -28.64 -2.68 7.79
N GLY A 781 -29.46 -2.42 6.77
CA GLY A 781 -29.71 -3.37 5.70
C GLY A 781 -28.44 -3.66 4.88
N CYS A 782 -27.57 -2.66 4.68
CA CYS A 782 -26.27 -2.87 4.04
C CYS A 782 -25.36 -3.78 4.87
N ARG A 783 -25.27 -3.54 6.19
CA ARG A 783 -24.52 -4.37 7.12
C ARG A 783 -25.04 -5.82 7.11
N GLU A 784 -26.35 -6.01 7.32
CA GLU A 784 -27.01 -7.33 7.29
C GLU A 784 -26.77 -8.07 5.96
N TYR A 785 -26.85 -7.35 4.82
CA TYR A 785 -26.54 -7.89 3.50
C TYR A 785 -25.09 -8.38 3.39
N LEU A 786 -24.11 -7.58 3.82
CA LEU A 786 -22.70 -7.97 3.78
C LEU A 786 -22.38 -9.11 4.76
N GLU A 787 -23.01 -9.14 5.94
CA GLU A 787 -22.94 -10.28 6.87
C GLU A 787 -23.48 -11.56 6.22
N CYS A 788 -24.59 -11.49 5.49
CA CYS A 788 -25.13 -12.63 4.73
C CYS A 788 -24.18 -13.09 3.61
N LEU A 789 -23.50 -12.17 2.92
CA LEU A 789 -22.50 -12.52 1.90
C LEU A 789 -21.31 -13.26 2.53
N SER A 790 -20.72 -12.71 3.60
CA SER A 790 -19.62 -13.38 4.33
C SER A 790 -20.03 -14.77 4.81
N GLN A 791 -21.21 -14.93 5.39
CA GLN A 791 -21.71 -16.24 5.85
C GLN A 791 -21.97 -17.22 4.69
N GLY A 792 -22.41 -16.73 3.53
CA GLY A 792 -22.74 -17.58 2.37
C GLY A 792 -21.53 -18.00 1.53
N PHE A 793 -20.48 -17.17 1.43
CA PHE A 793 -19.24 -17.53 0.73
C PHE A 793 -18.31 -18.44 1.56
N GLU A 794 -18.54 -18.57 2.87
CA GLU A 794 -17.78 -19.43 3.77
C GLU A 794 -16.25 -19.20 3.74
N PRO A 795 -15.78 -17.97 4.01
CA PRO A 795 -14.38 -17.56 3.82
C PRO A 795 -13.35 -18.46 4.49
N GLN A 796 -13.59 -18.90 5.74
CA GLN A 796 -12.67 -19.78 6.46
C GLN A 796 -12.46 -21.10 5.70
N TRP A 797 -13.52 -21.74 5.20
CA TRP A 797 -13.41 -22.93 4.35
C TRP A 797 -12.81 -22.59 3.00
N LEU A 798 -13.31 -21.54 2.35
CA LEU A 798 -12.87 -21.14 1.01
C LEU A 798 -11.37 -20.85 0.99
N SER A 799 -10.80 -20.24 2.04
CA SER A 799 -9.36 -19.98 2.20
C SER A 799 -8.47 -21.24 2.17
N THR A 800 -9.05 -22.42 2.40
CA THR A 800 -8.35 -23.72 2.29
C THR A 800 -8.56 -24.42 0.95
N TYR A 801 -9.57 -24.00 0.18
CA TYR A 801 -9.91 -24.61 -1.09
C TYR A 801 -8.90 -24.25 -2.18
N GLN A 802 -8.43 -25.27 -2.91
CA GLN A 802 -7.64 -25.11 -4.12
C GLN A 802 -8.21 -26.02 -5.20
N ALA A 803 -8.47 -25.48 -6.40
CA ALA A 803 -9.01 -26.29 -7.49
C ALA A 803 -8.03 -27.41 -7.89
N GLY A 804 -8.59 -28.59 -8.15
CA GLY A 804 -7.82 -29.81 -8.40
C GLY A 804 -7.17 -30.44 -7.16
N SER A 805 -7.50 -29.98 -5.94
CA SER A 805 -7.23 -30.74 -4.72
C SER A 805 -8.23 -31.90 -4.57
N ALA A 806 -7.86 -32.92 -3.80
CA ALA A 806 -8.74 -34.06 -3.47
C ALA A 806 -9.66 -33.80 -2.26
N ALA A 807 -9.70 -32.56 -1.75
CA ALA A 807 -10.50 -32.22 -0.58
C ALA A 807 -12.00 -32.27 -0.92
N PRO A 808 -12.85 -32.92 -0.11
CA PRO A 808 -14.29 -32.97 -0.35
C PRO A 808 -14.91 -31.59 -0.17
N VAL A 809 -15.81 -31.21 -1.09
CA VAL A 809 -16.62 -30.00 -0.96
C VAL A 809 -17.80 -30.30 -0.02
N PRO A 810 -17.99 -29.55 1.08
CA PRO A 810 -19.15 -29.72 1.94
C PRO A 810 -20.44 -29.29 1.23
N GLU A 811 -21.49 -30.12 1.27
CA GLU A 811 -22.79 -29.83 0.64
C GLU A 811 -23.37 -28.47 1.06
N ARG A 812 -23.21 -28.12 2.34
CA ARG A 812 -23.61 -26.82 2.93
C ARG A 812 -23.02 -25.59 2.21
N VAL A 813 -21.82 -25.70 1.63
CA VAL A 813 -21.18 -24.59 0.90
C VAL A 813 -21.90 -24.38 -0.44
N VAL A 814 -22.19 -25.46 -1.16
CA VAL A 814 -22.92 -25.41 -2.45
C VAL A 814 -24.34 -24.88 -2.23
N GLU A 815 -25.03 -25.35 -1.18
CA GLU A 815 -26.36 -24.85 -0.80
C GLU A 815 -26.35 -23.34 -0.56
N ARG A 816 -25.40 -22.84 0.24
CA ARG A 816 -25.25 -21.40 0.53
C ARG A 816 -24.94 -20.57 -0.71
N LEU A 817 -24.05 -21.02 -1.61
CA LEU A 817 -23.78 -20.32 -2.87
C LEU A 817 -25.05 -20.18 -3.74
N GLY A 818 -25.96 -21.15 -3.68
CA GLY A 818 -27.27 -21.07 -4.30
C GLY A 818 -28.15 -19.96 -3.71
N THR A 819 -28.22 -19.83 -2.38
CA THR A 819 -29.07 -18.83 -1.71
C THR A 819 -28.57 -17.39 -1.90
N LEU A 820 -27.26 -17.18 -2.05
CA LEU A 820 -26.67 -15.85 -2.28
C LEU A 820 -27.31 -15.10 -3.46
N ARG A 821 -27.69 -15.80 -4.53
CA ARG A 821 -28.32 -15.19 -5.72
C ARG A 821 -29.66 -14.55 -5.37
N THR A 822 -30.45 -15.19 -4.51
CA THR A 822 -31.72 -14.66 -4.01
C THR A 822 -31.50 -13.48 -3.08
N VAL A 823 -30.48 -13.53 -2.20
CA VAL A 823 -30.11 -12.41 -1.32
C VAL A 823 -29.70 -11.17 -2.13
N ILE A 824 -28.82 -11.34 -3.12
CA ILE A 824 -28.37 -10.26 -4.03
C ILE A 824 -29.54 -9.68 -4.83
N ALA A 825 -30.42 -10.53 -5.38
CA ALA A 825 -31.59 -10.07 -6.13
C ALA A 825 -32.59 -9.30 -5.24
N ALA A 826 -32.82 -9.76 -4.01
CA ALA A 826 -33.72 -9.12 -3.05
C ALA A 826 -33.17 -7.77 -2.54
N PHE A 827 -31.84 -7.64 -2.42
CA PHE A 827 -31.20 -6.41 -1.95
C PHE A 827 -30.96 -5.36 -3.04
N ARG A 828 -30.99 -5.73 -4.33
CA ARG A 828 -30.75 -4.79 -5.44
C ARG A 828 -31.65 -3.53 -5.43
N PRO A 829 -32.96 -3.60 -5.15
CA PRO A 829 -33.81 -2.41 -5.00
C PRO A 829 -33.46 -1.50 -3.80
N VAL A 830 -32.65 -1.99 -2.85
CA VAL A 830 -32.04 -1.19 -1.76
C VAL A 830 -30.86 -0.41 -2.29
N ILE A 831 -29.99 -1.05 -3.06
CA ILE A 831 -28.85 -0.39 -3.69
C ILE A 831 -29.34 0.73 -4.62
N GLU A 832 -30.24 0.42 -5.55
CA GLU A 832 -30.70 1.33 -6.61
C GLU A 832 -31.29 2.64 -6.07
N ARG A 833 -32.12 2.59 -5.02
CA ARG A 833 -32.75 3.79 -4.44
C ARG A 833 -31.76 4.70 -3.72
N ASN A 834 -30.66 4.16 -3.18
CA ASN A 834 -29.66 4.95 -2.45
C ASN A 834 -28.54 5.52 -3.35
N LEU A 835 -28.47 5.15 -4.64
CA LEU A 835 -27.57 5.79 -5.61
C LEU A 835 -27.83 7.31 -5.76
N ALA A 836 -29.05 7.75 -5.44
CA ALA A 836 -29.47 9.15 -5.52
C ALA A 836 -29.39 9.92 -4.18
N LEU A 837 -28.69 9.39 -3.16
CA LEU A 837 -28.54 10.09 -1.88
C LEU A 837 -27.84 11.45 -2.04
N PRO A 838 -28.29 12.53 -1.35
CA PRO A 838 -27.68 13.85 -1.46
C PRO A 838 -26.21 13.91 -1.00
N SER A 839 -25.82 13.06 -0.05
CA SER A 839 -24.43 12.93 0.38
C SER A 839 -23.63 12.17 -0.68
N ARG A 840 -22.70 12.87 -1.34
CA ARG A 840 -21.84 12.26 -2.38
C ARG A 840 -21.06 11.06 -1.84
N VAL A 841 -20.58 11.12 -0.60
CA VAL A 841 -19.85 10.03 0.06
C VAL A 841 -20.74 8.80 0.18
N GLN A 842 -21.99 8.96 0.63
CA GLN A 842 -22.91 7.84 0.82
C GLN A 842 -23.36 7.26 -0.51
N ALA A 843 -23.81 8.09 -1.45
CA ALA A 843 -24.15 7.67 -2.81
C ALA A 843 -23.00 6.91 -3.49
N ARG A 844 -21.75 7.33 -3.28
CA ARG A 844 -20.56 6.67 -3.82
C ARG A 844 -20.31 5.29 -3.20
N SER A 845 -20.57 5.10 -1.91
CA SER A 845 -20.54 3.75 -1.31
C SER A 845 -21.58 2.82 -1.94
N TRP A 846 -22.78 3.32 -2.24
CA TRP A 846 -23.83 2.55 -2.92
C TRP A 846 -23.50 2.28 -4.40
N GLU A 847 -22.83 3.20 -5.10
CA GLU A 847 -22.28 2.95 -6.45
C GLU A 847 -21.29 1.78 -6.44
N TYR A 848 -20.38 1.74 -5.46
CA TYR A 848 -19.42 0.64 -5.28
C TYR A 848 -20.13 -0.66 -4.89
N LEU A 849 -21.12 -0.61 -3.99
CA LEU A 849 -21.92 -1.79 -3.61
C LEU A 849 -22.74 -2.36 -4.78
N SER A 850 -23.17 -1.52 -5.72
CA SER A 850 -23.85 -1.95 -6.95
C SER A 850 -22.93 -2.79 -7.85
N PHE A 851 -21.71 -2.31 -8.12
CA PHE A 851 -20.70 -3.07 -8.84
C PHE A 851 -20.32 -4.36 -8.10
N HIS A 852 -20.16 -4.29 -6.78
CA HIS A 852 -19.85 -5.43 -5.93
C HIS A 852 -20.95 -6.50 -5.96
N ALA A 853 -22.22 -6.12 -6.00
CA ALA A 853 -23.34 -7.05 -6.12
C ALA A 853 -23.31 -7.82 -7.45
N ASP A 854 -22.90 -7.19 -8.55
CA ASP A 854 -22.70 -7.84 -9.85
C ASP A 854 -21.49 -8.81 -9.81
N VAL A 855 -20.39 -8.41 -9.18
CA VAL A 855 -19.21 -9.26 -8.92
C VAL A 855 -19.58 -10.49 -8.09
N CYS A 856 -20.30 -10.32 -6.97
CA CYS A 856 -20.74 -11.41 -6.11
C CYS A 856 -21.71 -12.36 -6.81
N LEU A 857 -22.60 -11.83 -7.67
CA LEU A 857 -23.52 -12.65 -8.46
C LEU A 857 -22.74 -13.58 -9.40
N LEU A 858 -21.83 -13.03 -10.21
CA LEU A 858 -21.02 -13.84 -11.14
C LEU A 858 -20.07 -14.79 -10.41
N LEU A 859 -19.47 -14.36 -9.28
CA LEU A 859 -18.64 -15.21 -8.43
C LEU A 859 -19.45 -16.40 -7.86
N SER A 860 -20.69 -16.17 -7.40
CA SER A 860 -21.57 -17.25 -6.92
C SER A 860 -21.92 -18.27 -8.02
N HIS A 861 -22.03 -17.83 -9.28
CA HIS A 861 -22.23 -18.72 -10.43
C HIS A 861 -20.97 -19.51 -10.77
N ALA A 862 -19.81 -18.85 -10.77
CA ALA A 862 -18.54 -19.47 -11.08
C ALA A 862 -18.12 -20.50 -10.02
N LEU A 863 -18.28 -20.19 -8.73
CA LEU A 863 -17.97 -21.11 -7.63
C LEU A 863 -18.91 -22.31 -7.59
N ASP A 864 -20.23 -22.11 -7.70
CA ASP A 864 -21.21 -23.21 -7.75
C ASP A 864 -20.89 -24.20 -8.89
N ALA A 865 -20.68 -23.69 -10.11
CA ALA A 865 -20.28 -24.51 -11.25
C ALA A 865 -18.91 -25.19 -11.03
N GLN A 866 -17.93 -24.49 -10.46
CA GLN A 866 -16.59 -25.02 -10.18
C GLN A 866 -16.60 -26.17 -9.18
N LEU A 867 -17.46 -26.08 -8.16
CA LEU A 867 -17.56 -27.02 -7.06
C LEU A 867 -18.47 -28.22 -7.37
N THR A 868 -19.53 -28.04 -8.16
CA THR A 868 -20.48 -29.11 -8.52
C THR A 868 -20.15 -29.83 -9.82
N SER A 869 -19.63 -29.08 -10.80
CA SER A 869 -19.57 -29.49 -12.22
C SER A 869 -18.17 -29.37 -12.83
N GLY A 870 -17.21 -28.81 -12.09
CA GLY A 870 -15.80 -28.71 -12.48
C GLY A 870 -15.47 -27.49 -13.36
N ALA A 871 -14.19 -27.40 -13.74
CA ALA A 871 -13.61 -26.21 -14.36
C ALA A 871 -14.25 -25.85 -15.72
N ASP A 872 -14.59 -26.85 -16.55
CA ASP A 872 -15.17 -26.61 -17.88
C ASP A 872 -16.57 -25.94 -17.79
N ALA A 873 -17.37 -26.34 -16.80
CA ALA A 873 -18.67 -25.73 -16.53
C ALA A 873 -18.55 -24.33 -15.92
N ALA A 874 -17.51 -24.09 -15.12
CA ALA A 874 -17.24 -22.79 -14.50
C ALA A 874 -16.63 -21.75 -15.45
N ALA A 875 -15.87 -22.20 -16.46
CA ALA A 875 -15.15 -21.35 -17.42
C ALA A 875 -15.97 -20.19 -18.02
N PRO A 876 -17.23 -20.34 -18.51
CA PRO A 876 -18.02 -19.21 -19.00
C PRO A 876 -18.33 -18.17 -17.92
N HIS A 877 -18.60 -18.58 -16.68
CA HIS A 877 -18.87 -17.67 -15.57
C HIS A 877 -17.59 -16.93 -15.13
N TRP A 878 -16.45 -17.63 -15.09
CA TRP A 878 -15.15 -16.98 -14.87
C TRP A 878 -14.86 -15.92 -15.94
N ARG A 879 -15.08 -16.20 -17.23
CA ARG A 879 -14.92 -15.20 -18.32
C ARG A 879 -15.81 -13.97 -18.12
N GLN A 880 -17.07 -14.16 -17.75
CA GLN A 880 -18.00 -13.05 -17.49
C GLN A 880 -17.51 -12.19 -16.31
N LEU A 881 -17.02 -12.81 -15.23
CA LEU A 881 -16.48 -12.12 -14.08
C LEU A 881 -15.19 -11.35 -14.44
N GLU A 882 -14.23 -11.98 -15.12
CA GLU A 882 -13.00 -11.32 -15.57
C GLU A 882 -13.30 -10.12 -16.48
N ARG A 883 -14.23 -10.29 -17.45
CA ARG A 883 -14.69 -9.21 -18.33
C ARG A 883 -15.28 -8.05 -17.53
N LEU A 884 -16.20 -8.32 -16.61
CA LEU A 884 -16.84 -7.29 -15.77
C LEU A 884 -15.80 -6.47 -15.00
N VAL A 885 -14.84 -7.12 -14.33
CA VAL A 885 -13.86 -6.40 -13.50
C VAL A 885 -12.86 -5.60 -14.34
N ILE A 886 -12.46 -6.10 -15.52
CA ILE A 886 -11.56 -5.38 -16.44
C ILE A 886 -12.27 -4.18 -17.07
N GLU A 887 -13.48 -4.36 -17.61
CA GLU A 887 -14.26 -3.29 -18.25
C GLU A 887 -14.59 -2.15 -17.27
N ARG A 888 -14.76 -2.46 -15.98
CA ARG A 888 -15.12 -1.50 -14.93
C ARG A 888 -13.94 -1.01 -14.08
N GLU A 889 -12.70 -1.46 -14.32
CA GLU A 889 -11.53 -1.05 -13.51
C GLU A 889 -11.42 0.48 -13.42
N ARG A 890 -11.69 1.20 -14.52
CA ARG A 890 -11.62 2.67 -14.55
C ARG A 890 -12.58 3.36 -13.57
N ASP A 891 -13.74 2.77 -13.30
CA ASP A 891 -14.77 3.35 -12.42
C ASP A 891 -14.52 3.03 -10.94
N THR A 892 -13.76 1.95 -10.68
CA THR A 892 -13.59 1.30 -9.38
C THR A 892 -12.15 1.30 -8.88
N ASN A 893 -11.21 1.85 -9.65
CA ASN A 893 -9.77 1.82 -9.34
C ASN A 893 -9.36 2.44 -7.99
N GLN A 894 -10.18 3.30 -7.37
CA GLN A 894 -9.89 3.82 -6.03
C GLN A 894 -10.15 2.79 -4.91
N VAL A 895 -10.94 1.76 -5.18
CA VAL A 895 -11.47 0.85 -4.14
C VAL A 895 -11.26 -0.63 -4.41
N PHE A 896 -10.79 -1.00 -5.62
CA PHE A 896 -10.65 -2.40 -6.01
C PHE A 896 -9.39 -2.67 -6.85
N ASP A 897 -8.65 -3.71 -6.47
CA ASP A 897 -7.45 -4.16 -7.19
C ASP A 897 -7.73 -5.32 -8.15
N VAL A 898 -8.04 -4.97 -9.39
CA VAL A 898 -8.31 -5.95 -10.47
C VAL A 898 -7.10 -6.83 -10.75
N PHE A 899 -5.87 -6.31 -10.65
CA PHE A 899 -4.66 -7.12 -10.88
C PHE A 899 -4.53 -8.21 -9.81
N LEU A 900 -4.58 -7.82 -8.54
CA LEU A 900 -4.35 -8.74 -7.43
C LEU A 900 -5.54 -9.70 -7.22
N PHE A 901 -6.77 -9.25 -7.50
CA PHE A 901 -7.96 -10.11 -7.58
C PHE A 901 -7.79 -11.19 -8.65
N LEU A 902 -7.50 -10.80 -9.91
CA LEU A 902 -7.34 -11.74 -11.02
C LEU A 902 -6.19 -12.72 -10.77
N LEU A 903 -5.05 -12.24 -10.24
CA LEU A 903 -3.92 -13.09 -9.86
C LEU A 903 -4.33 -14.16 -8.83
N SER A 904 -5.05 -13.74 -7.80
CA SER A 904 -5.52 -14.62 -6.72
C SER A 904 -6.52 -15.67 -7.23
N ILE A 905 -7.58 -15.25 -7.93
CA ILE A 905 -8.61 -16.19 -8.40
C ILE A 905 -8.07 -17.13 -9.51
N ARG A 906 -7.24 -16.65 -10.44
CA ARG A 906 -6.65 -17.51 -11.49
C ARG A 906 -5.78 -18.60 -10.90
N ARG A 907 -4.92 -18.26 -9.93
CA ARG A 907 -4.06 -19.22 -9.22
C ARG A 907 -4.89 -20.24 -8.43
N LYS A 908 -5.90 -19.77 -7.69
CA LYS A 908 -6.71 -20.59 -6.78
C LYS A 908 -7.66 -21.54 -7.49
N TYR A 909 -8.37 -21.05 -8.50
CA TYR A 909 -9.37 -21.82 -9.25
C TYR A 909 -8.83 -22.46 -10.54
N ARG A 910 -7.52 -22.30 -10.82
CA ARG A 910 -6.83 -22.77 -12.05
C ARG A 910 -7.50 -22.26 -13.34
N ILE A 911 -7.94 -21.00 -13.32
CA ILE A 911 -8.58 -20.35 -14.47
C ILE A 911 -7.50 -20.08 -15.53
N PRO A 912 -7.65 -20.54 -16.78
CA PRO A 912 -6.70 -20.24 -17.84
C PRO A 912 -6.79 -18.75 -18.24
N GLU A 913 -5.66 -18.14 -18.58
CA GLU A 913 -5.66 -16.76 -19.08
C GLU A 913 -6.40 -16.69 -20.43
N PHE A 914 -7.48 -15.90 -20.49
CA PHE A 914 -8.20 -15.67 -21.73
C PHE A 914 -7.40 -14.71 -22.61
N THR A 915 -6.84 -15.22 -23.70
CA THR A 915 -5.90 -14.50 -24.59
C THR A 915 -6.58 -13.64 -25.65
N ALA A 916 -7.91 -13.70 -25.77
CA ALA A 916 -8.65 -13.11 -26.88
C ALA A 916 -9.12 -11.67 -26.56
N LEU A 917 -8.41 -10.70 -27.17
CA LEU A 917 -8.96 -9.37 -27.50
C LEU A 917 -9.94 -9.42 -28.69
N GLU A 918 -10.27 -10.62 -29.20
CA GLU A 918 -11.13 -10.83 -30.38
C GLU A 918 -12.63 -10.93 -30.05
N ASP A 919 -12.99 -11.09 -28.77
CA ASP A 919 -14.39 -11.09 -28.25
C ASP A 919 -14.72 -9.83 -27.39
N MET A 920 -13.82 -8.83 -27.39
CA MET A 920 -13.98 -7.52 -26.74
C MET A 920 -14.40 -6.44 -27.75
#